data_AF-A0AA91TM70-F1
#
_entry.id   AF-A0AA91TM70-F1
#
_cell.length_a   1.000
_cell.length_b   1.000
_cell.length_c   1.000
_cell.angle_alpha   90.00
_cell.angle_beta   90.00
_cell.angle_gamma   90.00
#
_symmetry.space_group_name_H-M   'P 1'
#
loop_
_entity.id
_entity.type
_entity.pdbx_description
1 polymer ?
#
loop_
_entity_poly.entity_id
_entity_poly.type
_entity_poly.pdbx_seq_one_letter_code
_entity_poly.pdbx_strand_id
1 'polypeptide(L)'
;MEMIGIVKRQAVIVLLFICFFPTMAVAQVDQFKLKQVLQDANAGDISACAYLGKMYYEGTGVAQNYNEAFKWYQKAADNGGTGAYIWLGVMYYNGQGVAQNYEKAFLWSKKAAENGAADAYVGLGIMYCKGQGVAQNYGEAIQWFQKAVDNGDAVAYGWLVGMYYNGQGVAQNYGEAFKWTKKAAEKGIAVAYAGLGGMYYKGQGVAQNYNEAFKWYQKAADNGVTGAYSWLGVMYYNGQGVAQNYEKAFLWTKKAAENGAADAYVGLGVMYCKGQGVAQNYGEAFQWFQKAADNGVASAFAYLGEMYYAGDGVAQNYNEAFKWFQKAADNGITTGIYYFLADMFYTGKTGITDYSQAKKYAELAIKNDTLDIVGHRILAKLYMYGYAVEKNIDKAEALIEQALAHYKKNGISDYPCNTMDAKGELFWVMGDKVKAKEIYDSINKNAPDFYAKIGETELSKYMKAYKEVDVDDNIPIVVKKNEKVFAVVIANEKYQMEKAVQYAKNDGRVFAEYCRKTLGLPEKNIHYVTDATLNNLKYELKWLQNVMKVYRGEAKVIFYYAGHGIPDEQNKNGYLLPIDGYGSDVTTGYALDDLFKTLGNMPSKSVTIFLDACFSGAKRDGDMLASTRGVAIKVKQNAPQGNMVVFSAAQGDETAYPYNEFEHGLFTYYLLKKLRETKGDVTLGELGDYIKTKVEQQSIVVNGKLQSPSIMSAPLIGNDWKSWKLNK
;
A
#
# COMPACT_ATOMS: atom_id res chain seq x y z
N MET A 1 -1.63 2.62 30.28
CA MET A 1 -2.50 1.45 30.45
C MET A 1 -2.10 0.60 31.65
N GLU A 2 -0.85 0.62 32.13
CA GLU A 2 -0.44 -0.15 33.32
C GLU A 2 -1.06 0.29 34.65
N MET A 3 -1.40 1.58 34.83
CA MET A 3 -2.20 2.01 36.01
C MET A 3 -3.60 1.37 36.06
N ILE A 4 -4.11 0.84 34.95
CA ILE A 4 -5.46 0.23 34.87
C ILE A 4 -5.38 -1.29 34.63
N GLY A 5 -4.31 -1.80 34.01
CA GLY A 5 -4.07 -3.23 33.82
C GLY A 5 -3.89 -3.98 35.14
N ILE A 6 -3.26 -3.33 36.13
CA ILE A 6 -3.14 -3.87 37.49
C ILE A 6 -4.49 -3.78 38.22
N VAL A 7 -5.30 -2.75 37.97
CA VAL A 7 -6.64 -2.61 38.56
C VAL A 7 -7.64 -3.63 38.00
N LYS A 8 -7.55 -4.03 36.72
CA LYS A 8 -8.44 -5.04 36.13
C LYS A 8 -8.13 -6.48 36.55
N ARG A 9 -6.89 -6.82 36.91
CA ARG A 9 -6.54 -8.14 37.48
C ARG A 9 -6.48 -8.20 39.00
N GLN A 10 -6.53 -7.06 39.69
CA GLN A 10 -6.60 -7.00 41.17
C GLN A 10 -7.96 -6.57 41.73
N ALA A 11 -8.98 -6.28 40.90
CA ALA A 11 -10.33 -5.94 41.39
C ALA A 11 -11.09 -7.09 42.07
N VAL A 12 -10.49 -8.28 42.24
CA VAL A 12 -11.02 -9.38 43.06
C VAL A 12 -10.17 -9.61 44.33
N ILE A 13 -9.08 -8.87 44.52
CA ILE A 13 -8.20 -9.01 45.70
C ILE A 13 -7.77 -7.61 46.18
N VAL A 14 -8.73 -6.79 46.63
CA VAL A 14 -8.46 -5.60 47.46
C VAL A 14 -9.50 -5.57 48.58
N LEU A 15 -9.34 -6.50 49.50
CA LEU A 15 -9.76 -6.43 50.90
C LEU A 15 -8.88 -7.33 51.81
N LEU A 16 -7.76 -7.82 51.28
CA LEU A 16 -6.80 -8.68 51.96
C LEU A 16 -5.42 -8.07 51.75
N PHE A 17 -4.87 -7.41 52.76
CA PHE A 17 -3.44 -7.43 53.13
C PHE A 17 -3.15 -6.42 54.25
N ILE A 18 -3.20 -6.88 55.51
CA ILE A 18 -2.28 -6.44 56.57
C ILE A 18 -1.88 -7.69 57.38
N CYS A 19 -0.56 -7.90 57.49
CA CYS A 19 0.20 -8.85 58.32
C CYS A 19 0.37 -10.31 57.83
N PHE A 20 1.56 -10.60 57.29
CA PHE A 20 2.18 -11.93 57.29
C PHE A 20 3.64 -11.81 57.78
N PHE A 21 3.99 -12.51 58.85
CA PHE A 21 5.34 -12.96 59.20
C PHE A 21 5.25 -14.47 59.56
N PRO A 22 6.32 -15.26 59.42
CA PRO A 22 6.21 -16.70 59.13
C PRO A 22 6.20 -17.62 60.37
N THR A 23 5.44 -18.72 60.18
CA THR A 23 5.60 -20.12 60.64
C THR A 23 6.07 -20.49 62.06
N MET A 24 5.19 -21.31 62.66
CA MET A 24 5.44 -22.48 63.53
C MET A 24 6.09 -22.26 64.90
N ALA A 25 5.25 -22.15 65.94
CA ALA A 25 5.49 -22.77 67.24
C ALA A 25 4.22 -22.70 68.14
N VAL A 26 3.80 -23.88 68.63
CA VAL A 26 3.01 -24.14 69.85
C VAL A 26 1.49 -23.87 69.80
N ALA A 27 0.80 -24.86 69.24
CA ALA A 27 -0.57 -25.21 69.61
C ALA A 27 -0.59 -25.76 71.06
N GLN A 28 -0.70 -24.87 72.04
CA GLN A 28 -1.25 -25.17 73.38
C GLN A 28 -1.58 -23.92 74.22
N VAL A 29 -1.40 -22.69 73.69
CA VAL A 29 -1.76 -21.44 74.39
C VAL A 29 -3.21 -20.97 74.11
N ASP A 30 -3.93 -21.58 73.16
CA ASP A 30 -5.13 -20.94 72.57
C ASP A 30 -6.50 -21.33 73.13
N GLN A 31 -6.68 -22.51 73.76
CA GLN A 31 -8.02 -22.93 74.20
C GLN A 31 -8.55 -22.13 75.42
N PHE A 32 -7.68 -21.78 76.36
CA PHE A 32 -8.08 -20.98 77.52
C PHE A 32 -8.42 -19.55 77.12
N LYS A 33 -7.61 -18.98 76.21
CA LYS A 33 -7.82 -17.63 75.67
C LYS A 33 -9.08 -17.57 74.80
N LEU A 34 -9.34 -18.57 73.96
CA LEU A 34 -10.58 -18.67 73.18
C LEU A 34 -11.81 -18.85 74.08
N LYS A 35 -11.72 -19.66 75.14
CA LYS A 35 -12.82 -19.85 76.09
C LYS A 35 -13.17 -18.56 76.84
N GLN A 36 -12.14 -17.81 77.25
CA GLN A 36 -12.30 -16.50 77.87
C GLN A 36 -12.92 -15.49 76.90
N VAL A 37 -12.38 -15.38 75.68
CA VAL A 37 -12.90 -14.50 74.62
C VAL A 37 -14.35 -14.85 74.26
N LEU A 38 -14.70 -16.14 74.20
CA LEU A 38 -16.09 -16.60 74.02
C LEU A 38 -16.99 -16.21 75.19
N GLN A 39 -16.51 -16.31 76.43
CA GLN A 39 -17.27 -15.91 77.61
C GLN A 39 -17.53 -14.40 77.60
N ASP A 40 -16.51 -13.59 77.32
CA ASP A 40 -16.60 -12.13 77.29
C ASP A 40 -17.48 -11.65 76.11
N ALA A 41 -17.33 -12.27 74.94
CA ALA A 41 -18.20 -11.99 73.79
C ALA A 41 -19.65 -12.42 74.04
N ASN A 42 -19.88 -13.53 74.76
CA ASN A 42 -21.21 -13.95 75.16
C ASN A 42 -21.84 -12.96 76.15
N ALA A 43 -21.06 -12.43 77.09
CA ALA A 43 -21.45 -11.36 78.01
C ALA A 43 -21.69 -9.99 77.34
N GLY A 44 -21.39 -9.88 76.03
CA GLY A 44 -21.68 -8.69 75.23
C GLY A 44 -20.51 -7.72 75.10
N ASP A 45 -19.30 -8.11 75.51
CA ASP A 45 -18.12 -7.28 75.32
C ASP A 45 -17.86 -7.02 73.83
N ILE A 46 -17.80 -5.74 73.47
CA ILE A 46 -17.71 -5.26 72.08
C ILE A 46 -16.41 -5.72 71.44
N SER A 47 -15.30 -5.64 72.18
CA SER A 47 -13.97 -5.96 71.67
C SER A 47 -13.82 -7.46 71.45
N ALA A 48 -14.33 -8.27 72.37
CA ALA A 48 -14.36 -9.72 72.26
C ALA A 48 -15.26 -10.19 71.11
N CYS A 49 -16.43 -9.57 70.91
CA CYS A 49 -17.30 -9.86 69.75
C CYS A 49 -16.60 -9.51 68.43
N ALA A 50 -15.99 -8.33 68.31
CA ALA A 50 -15.28 -7.93 67.10
C ALA A 50 -14.06 -8.82 66.82
N TYR A 51 -13.34 -9.24 67.87
CA TYR A 51 -12.19 -10.13 67.76
C TYR A 51 -12.60 -11.54 67.33
N LEU A 52 -13.68 -12.12 67.87
CA LEU A 52 -14.23 -13.40 67.39
C LEU A 52 -14.70 -13.31 65.95
N GLY A 53 -15.36 -12.20 65.57
CA GLY A 53 -15.75 -11.94 64.19
C GLY A 53 -14.55 -12.07 63.25
N LYS A 54 -13.42 -11.44 63.62
CA LYS A 54 -12.17 -11.50 62.86
C LYS A 54 -11.57 -12.90 62.82
N MET A 55 -11.52 -13.58 63.95
CA MET A 55 -11.00 -14.95 64.04
C MET A 55 -11.76 -15.90 63.10
N TYR A 56 -13.09 -15.85 63.10
CA TYR A 56 -13.91 -16.64 62.18
C TYR A 56 -13.82 -16.18 60.72
N TYR A 57 -13.63 -14.89 60.47
CA TYR A 57 -13.47 -14.36 59.11
C TYR A 57 -12.14 -14.78 58.48
N GLU A 58 -11.05 -14.77 59.25
CA GLU A 58 -9.69 -15.09 58.77
C GLU A 58 -9.33 -16.58 58.94
N GLY A 59 -10.03 -17.31 59.82
CA GLY A 59 -9.67 -18.68 60.20
C GLY A 59 -8.50 -18.75 61.19
N THR A 60 -8.28 -17.70 61.97
CA THR A 60 -7.18 -17.60 62.94
C THR A 60 -7.61 -18.17 64.29
N GLY A 61 -7.03 -19.29 64.71
CA GLY A 61 -7.35 -19.96 65.99
C GLY A 61 -8.68 -20.73 66.01
N VAL A 62 -9.52 -20.59 64.98
CA VAL A 62 -10.76 -21.35 64.72
C VAL A 62 -10.88 -21.63 63.21
N ALA A 63 -11.67 -22.65 62.82
CA ALA A 63 -11.95 -22.86 61.40
C ALA A 63 -12.70 -21.65 60.81
N GLN A 64 -12.27 -21.20 59.62
CA GLN A 64 -12.91 -20.07 58.94
C GLN A 64 -14.40 -20.36 58.73
N ASN A 65 -15.24 -19.42 59.15
CA ASN A 65 -16.69 -19.53 59.05
C ASN A 65 -17.32 -18.14 58.95
N TYR A 66 -17.69 -17.75 57.73
CA TYR A 66 -18.29 -16.43 57.50
C TYR A 66 -19.66 -16.27 58.17
N ASN A 67 -20.45 -17.34 58.37
CA ASN A 67 -21.74 -17.22 59.06
C ASN A 67 -21.53 -16.84 60.53
N GLU A 68 -20.56 -17.47 61.20
CA GLU A 68 -20.20 -17.14 62.58
C GLU A 68 -19.53 -15.76 62.67
N ALA A 69 -18.63 -15.43 61.74
CA ALA A 69 -18.05 -14.10 61.67
C ALA A 69 -19.13 -13.01 61.56
N PHE A 70 -20.13 -13.22 60.70
CA PHE A 70 -21.24 -12.30 60.52
C PHE A 70 -22.02 -12.10 61.83
N LYS A 71 -22.37 -13.19 62.52
CA LYS A 71 -23.09 -13.13 63.80
C LYS A 71 -22.32 -12.33 64.85
N TRP A 72 -21.01 -12.57 64.98
CA TRP A 72 -20.18 -11.88 65.97
C TRP A 72 -19.96 -10.41 65.64
N TYR A 73 -19.75 -10.06 64.36
CA TYR A 73 -19.70 -8.68 63.93
C TYR A 73 -21.05 -7.96 64.08
N GLN A 74 -22.17 -8.65 63.81
CA GLN A 74 -23.50 -8.10 64.04
C GLN A 74 -23.72 -7.82 65.54
N LYS A 75 -23.38 -8.77 66.41
CA LYS A 75 -23.45 -8.58 67.87
C LYS A 75 -22.57 -7.44 68.36
N ALA A 76 -21.34 -7.32 67.83
CA ALA A 76 -20.45 -6.20 68.14
C ALA A 76 -21.06 -4.86 67.70
N ALA A 77 -21.64 -4.80 66.50
CA ALA A 77 -22.29 -3.60 65.96
C ALA A 77 -23.54 -3.21 66.75
N ASP A 78 -24.36 -4.18 67.18
CA ASP A 78 -25.57 -3.97 67.97
C ASP A 78 -25.25 -3.42 69.37
N ASN A 79 -24.10 -3.81 69.93
CA ASN A 79 -23.59 -3.30 71.19
C ASN A 79 -22.80 -1.97 71.05
N GLY A 80 -22.81 -1.32 69.88
CA GLY A 80 -22.16 -0.02 69.66
C GLY A 80 -20.71 -0.08 69.16
N GLY A 81 -20.21 -1.26 68.79
CA GLY A 81 -18.87 -1.46 68.23
C GLY A 81 -18.74 -0.94 66.80
N THR A 82 -18.21 0.27 66.65
CA THR A 82 -18.03 0.94 65.35
C THR A 82 -17.07 0.20 64.42
N GLY A 83 -16.07 -0.50 64.97
CA GLY A 83 -15.13 -1.33 64.19
C GLY A 83 -15.78 -2.50 63.45
N ALA A 84 -16.98 -2.93 63.85
CA ALA A 84 -17.71 -4.00 63.16
C ALA A 84 -18.47 -3.52 61.90
N TYR A 85 -18.73 -2.21 61.79
CA TYR A 85 -19.51 -1.65 60.68
C TYR A 85 -18.81 -1.85 59.31
N ILE A 86 -17.48 -1.74 59.27
CA ILE A 86 -16.70 -2.00 58.05
C ILE A 86 -16.89 -3.45 57.60
N TRP A 87 -16.71 -4.40 58.53
CA TRP A 87 -16.79 -5.82 58.23
C TRP A 87 -18.19 -6.25 57.81
N LEU A 88 -19.25 -5.73 58.45
CA LEU A 88 -20.61 -5.95 57.99
C LEU A 88 -20.83 -5.42 56.56
N GLY A 89 -20.31 -4.23 56.25
CA GLY A 89 -20.34 -3.67 54.90
C GLY A 89 -19.67 -4.59 53.87
N VAL A 90 -18.46 -5.07 54.18
CA VAL A 90 -17.69 -6.00 53.34
C VAL A 90 -18.43 -7.33 53.14
N MET A 91 -18.98 -7.90 54.22
CA MET A 91 -19.65 -9.19 54.18
C MET A 91 -20.94 -9.12 53.34
N TYR A 92 -21.70 -8.03 53.44
CA TYR A 92 -22.83 -7.78 52.53
C TYR A 92 -22.38 -7.50 51.09
N TYR A 93 -21.26 -6.82 50.88
CA TYR A 93 -20.74 -6.53 49.54
C TYR A 93 -20.31 -7.80 48.81
N ASN A 94 -19.69 -8.75 49.52
CA ASN A 94 -19.17 -10.00 48.95
C ASN A 94 -20.16 -11.17 49.05
N GLY A 95 -21.23 -11.06 49.84
CA GLY A 95 -22.11 -12.19 50.15
C GLY A 95 -21.44 -13.25 51.04
N GLN A 96 -20.56 -12.82 51.95
CA GLN A 96 -19.85 -13.70 52.88
C GLN A 96 -20.67 -13.84 54.16
N GLY A 97 -21.15 -15.05 54.47
CA GLY A 97 -21.90 -15.31 55.69
C GLY A 97 -23.36 -14.81 55.68
N VAL A 98 -23.74 -14.09 54.62
CA VAL A 98 -25.08 -13.55 54.33
C VAL A 98 -25.27 -13.42 52.82
N ALA A 99 -26.51 -13.33 52.36
CA ALA A 99 -26.78 -13.04 50.94
C ALA A 99 -26.18 -11.69 50.54
N GLN A 100 -25.53 -11.65 49.37
CA GLN A 100 -24.96 -10.42 48.83
C GLN A 100 -26.05 -9.35 48.70
N ASN A 101 -25.77 -8.15 49.21
CA ASN A 101 -26.70 -7.04 49.16
C ASN A 101 -25.93 -5.72 49.17
N TYR A 102 -25.83 -5.06 48.02
CA TYR A 102 -25.09 -3.81 47.89
C TYR A 102 -25.73 -2.64 48.65
N GLU A 103 -27.05 -2.59 48.79
CA GLU A 103 -27.72 -1.52 49.56
C GLU A 103 -27.37 -1.60 51.05
N LYS A 104 -27.41 -2.81 51.62
CA LYS A 104 -26.98 -3.04 53.00
C LYS A 104 -25.49 -2.80 53.16
N ALA A 105 -24.67 -3.22 52.20
CA ALA A 105 -23.25 -2.92 52.20
C ALA A 105 -23.00 -1.40 52.24
N PHE A 106 -23.71 -0.64 51.40
CA PHE A 106 -23.60 0.81 51.33
C PHE A 106 -23.98 1.47 52.66
N LEU A 107 -25.09 1.06 53.25
CA LEU A 107 -25.57 1.58 54.54
C LEU A 107 -24.56 1.31 55.67
N TRP A 108 -24.02 0.09 55.76
CA TRP A 108 -23.01 -0.25 56.77
C TRP A 108 -21.69 0.47 56.55
N SER A 109 -21.20 0.58 55.31
CA SER A 109 -20.01 1.36 54.98
C SER A 109 -20.21 2.87 55.24
N LYS A 110 -21.40 3.41 54.98
CA LYS A 110 -21.74 4.81 55.28
C LYS A 110 -21.74 5.05 56.78
N LYS A 111 -22.38 4.15 57.54
CA LYS A 111 -22.38 4.19 59.01
C LYS A 111 -20.95 4.09 59.57
N ALA A 112 -20.10 3.24 59.00
CA ALA A 112 -18.68 3.16 59.37
C ALA A 112 -17.95 4.49 59.15
N ALA A 113 -18.11 5.10 57.97
CA ALA A 113 -17.51 6.38 57.63
C ALA A 113 -17.99 7.54 58.53
N GLU A 114 -19.28 7.60 58.85
CA GLU A 114 -19.86 8.60 59.76
C GLU A 114 -19.34 8.46 61.21
N ASN A 115 -18.88 7.26 61.59
CA ASN A 115 -18.27 6.98 62.89
C ASN A 115 -16.73 7.07 62.85
N GLY A 116 -16.16 7.73 61.85
CA GLY A 116 -14.72 8.04 61.76
C GLY A 116 -13.84 6.89 61.27
N ALA A 117 -14.43 5.80 60.75
CA ALA A 117 -13.67 4.68 60.23
C ALA A 117 -13.16 4.98 58.82
N ALA A 118 -11.93 5.49 58.72
CA ALA A 118 -11.34 5.98 57.46
C ALA A 118 -11.26 4.91 56.36
N ASP A 119 -11.10 3.63 56.73
CA ASP A 119 -11.06 2.50 55.80
C ASP A 119 -12.36 2.34 54.99
N ALA A 120 -13.48 2.91 55.46
CA ALA A 120 -14.75 2.89 54.74
C ALA A 120 -14.82 3.90 53.58
N TYR A 121 -13.96 4.93 53.57
CA TYR A 121 -14.03 6.02 52.59
C TYR A 121 -13.76 5.54 51.15
N VAL A 122 -12.76 4.68 50.94
CA VAL A 122 -12.47 4.10 49.62
C VAL A 122 -13.62 3.21 49.14
N GLY A 123 -14.18 2.39 50.05
CA GLY A 123 -15.32 1.53 49.76
C GLY A 123 -16.52 2.33 49.27
N LEU A 124 -16.88 3.40 49.99
CA LEU A 124 -17.97 4.31 49.58
C LEU A 124 -17.69 4.97 48.24
N GLY A 125 -16.47 5.45 48.01
CA GLY A 125 -16.07 6.03 46.73
C GLY A 125 -16.27 5.05 45.57
N ILE A 126 -15.89 3.79 45.74
CA ILE A 126 -16.08 2.73 44.72
C ILE A 126 -17.57 2.45 44.50
N MET A 127 -18.36 2.37 45.58
CA MET A 127 -19.80 2.09 45.49
C MET A 127 -20.55 3.19 44.74
N TYR A 128 -20.23 4.46 45.00
CA TYR A 128 -20.74 5.59 44.23
C TYR A 128 -20.24 5.60 42.79
N CYS A 129 -18.97 5.25 42.54
CA CYS A 129 -18.39 5.18 41.20
C CYS A 129 -19.05 4.08 40.34
N LYS A 130 -19.45 2.96 40.94
CA LYS A 130 -20.07 1.82 40.24
C LYS A 130 -21.60 1.80 40.30
N GLY A 131 -22.23 2.67 41.10
CA GLY A 131 -23.67 2.62 41.36
C GLY A 131 -24.13 1.36 42.10
N GLN A 132 -23.30 0.84 43.00
CA GLN A 132 -23.59 -0.37 43.77
C GLN A 132 -24.26 0.00 45.09
N GLY A 133 -25.54 -0.35 45.26
CA GLY A 133 -26.29 -0.07 46.50
C GLY A 133 -26.68 1.39 46.71
N VAL A 134 -26.31 2.26 45.77
CA VAL A 134 -26.63 3.67 45.69
C VAL A 134 -26.62 4.08 44.21
N ALA A 135 -27.35 5.13 43.85
CA ALA A 135 -27.28 5.68 42.49
C ALA A 135 -25.83 6.09 42.16
N GLN A 136 -25.38 5.76 40.94
CA GLN A 136 -24.04 6.12 40.50
C GLN A 136 -23.86 7.64 40.57
N ASN A 137 -22.84 8.08 41.31
CA ASN A 137 -22.53 9.49 41.49
C ASN A 137 -21.03 9.68 41.65
N TYR A 138 -20.38 10.03 40.56
CA TYR A 138 -18.94 10.25 40.58
C TYR A 138 -18.51 11.50 41.38
N GLY A 139 -19.38 12.51 41.51
CA GLY A 139 -19.09 13.69 42.34
C GLY A 139 -18.97 13.32 43.81
N GLU A 140 -19.90 12.50 44.30
CA GLU A 140 -19.81 11.88 45.64
C GLU A 140 -18.58 10.98 45.75
N ALA A 141 -18.30 10.16 44.74
CA ALA A 141 -17.11 9.31 44.74
C ALA A 141 -15.82 10.11 44.92
N ILE A 142 -15.66 11.24 44.23
CA ILE A 142 -14.51 12.14 44.40
C ILE A 142 -14.42 12.67 45.82
N GLN A 143 -15.54 13.09 46.43
CA GLN A 143 -15.54 13.57 47.81
C GLN A 143 -15.08 12.48 48.80
N TRP A 144 -15.54 11.24 48.61
CA TRP A 144 -15.13 10.11 49.45
C TRP A 144 -13.68 9.72 49.25
N PHE A 145 -13.19 9.68 48.00
CA PHE A 145 -11.76 9.46 47.75
C PHE A 145 -10.89 10.60 48.27
N GLN A 146 -11.36 11.85 48.25
CA GLN A 146 -10.65 12.97 48.85
C GLN A 146 -10.48 12.77 50.36
N LYS A 147 -11.56 12.41 51.07
CA LYS A 147 -11.50 12.09 52.51
C LYS A 147 -10.54 10.94 52.79
N ALA A 148 -10.51 9.91 51.94
CA ALA A 148 -9.57 8.80 52.07
C ALA A 148 -8.11 9.27 51.91
N VAL A 149 -7.82 10.12 50.91
CA VAL A 149 -6.50 10.72 50.72
C VAL A 149 -6.09 11.59 51.91
N ASP A 150 -7.01 12.39 52.46
CA ASP A 150 -6.73 13.26 53.61
C ASP A 150 -6.40 12.44 54.87
N ASN A 151 -6.85 11.17 54.93
CA ASN A 151 -6.52 10.20 55.98
C ASN A 151 -5.30 9.30 55.63
N GLY A 152 -4.60 9.59 54.53
CA GLY A 152 -3.36 8.90 54.16
C GLY A 152 -3.54 7.62 53.34
N ASP A 153 -4.73 7.34 52.81
CA ASP A 153 -4.97 6.16 51.98
C ASP A 153 -4.29 6.28 50.60
N ALA A 154 -3.34 5.39 50.33
CA ALA A 154 -2.59 5.38 49.08
C ALA A 154 -3.41 4.92 47.85
N VAL A 155 -4.41 4.07 48.05
CA VAL A 155 -5.27 3.54 46.98
C VAL A 155 -6.19 4.63 46.45
N ALA A 156 -6.68 5.50 47.33
CA ALA A 156 -7.55 6.62 46.97
C ALA A 156 -6.91 7.60 45.96
N TYR A 157 -5.59 7.80 46.02
CA TYR A 157 -4.87 8.61 45.02
C TYR A 157 -5.03 8.07 43.60
N GLY A 158 -4.94 6.74 43.41
CA GLY A 158 -5.08 6.11 42.10
C GLY A 158 -6.47 6.32 41.50
N TRP A 159 -7.52 6.23 42.34
CA TRP A 159 -8.90 6.51 41.93
C TRP A 159 -9.09 7.97 41.53
N LEU A 160 -8.65 8.93 42.34
CA LEU A 160 -8.75 10.36 42.00
C LEU A 160 -8.01 10.70 40.71
N VAL A 161 -6.77 10.22 40.56
CA VAL A 161 -5.99 10.42 39.33
C VAL A 161 -6.72 9.85 38.12
N GLY A 162 -7.24 8.61 38.21
CA GLY A 162 -8.00 7.98 37.14
C GLY A 162 -9.27 8.73 36.76
N MET A 163 -10.00 9.26 37.74
CA MET A 163 -11.24 10.00 37.51
C MET A 163 -10.99 11.31 36.76
N TYR A 164 -10.00 12.11 37.18
CA TYR A 164 -9.63 13.34 36.48
C TYR A 164 -8.97 13.07 35.11
N TYR A 165 -8.13 12.03 35.02
CA TYR A 165 -7.44 11.67 33.78
C TYR A 165 -8.41 11.19 32.69
N ASN A 166 -9.45 10.44 33.04
CA ASN A 166 -10.42 9.91 32.08
C ASN A 166 -11.70 10.75 31.96
N GLY A 167 -11.88 11.78 32.80
CA GLY A 167 -13.12 12.58 32.84
C GLY A 167 -14.33 11.79 33.35
N GLN A 168 -14.13 10.89 34.32
CA GLN A 168 -15.22 10.11 34.91
C GLN A 168 -15.90 10.94 36.00
N GLY A 169 -17.06 11.52 35.70
CA GLY A 169 -17.84 12.31 36.64
C GLY A 169 -17.48 13.77 36.79
N VAL A 170 -16.39 14.17 36.16
CA VAL A 170 -15.88 15.54 36.04
C VAL A 170 -15.39 15.70 34.62
N ALA A 171 -15.30 16.95 34.14
CA ALA A 171 -14.60 17.20 32.88
C ALA A 171 -13.17 16.64 32.96
N GLN A 172 -12.72 15.96 31.90
CA GLN A 172 -11.35 15.48 31.82
C GLN A 172 -10.38 16.62 32.10
N ASN A 173 -9.51 16.43 33.07
CA ASN A 173 -8.61 17.47 33.55
C ASN A 173 -7.26 16.86 33.91
N TYR A 174 -6.35 16.87 32.94
CA TYR A 174 -4.98 16.40 33.17
C TYR A 174 -4.22 17.25 34.20
N GLY A 175 -4.57 18.54 34.36
CA GLY A 175 -3.94 19.41 35.34
C GLY A 175 -4.24 18.99 36.78
N GLU A 176 -5.50 18.65 37.07
CA GLU A 176 -5.87 18.08 38.38
C GLU A 176 -5.30 16.66 38.57
N ALA A 177 -5.34 15.82 37.53
CA ALA A 177 -4.69 14.52 37.58
C ALA A 177 -3.19 14.65 37.91
N PHE A 178 -2.50 15.66 37.35
CA PHE A 178 -1.09 15.93 37.60
C PHE A 178 -0.87 16.36 39.05
N LYS A 179 -1.68 17.27 39.58
CA LYS A 179 -1.61 17.71 40.99
C LYS A 179 -1.79 16.54 41.95
N TRP A 180 -2.78 15.67 41.72
CA TRP A 180 -3.01 14.49 42.56
C TRP A 180 -1.90 13.47 42.45
N THR A 181 -1.38 13.23 41.24
CA THR A 181 -0.23 12.33 41.03
C THR A 181 1.03 12.87 41.72
N LYS A 182 1.25 14.19 41.69
CA LYS A 182 2.37 14.83 42.39
C LYS A 182 2.27 14.68 43.90
N LYS A 183 1.08 14.93 44.47
CA LYS A 183 0.83 14.70 45.91
C LYS A 183 1.07 13.25 46.30
N ALA A 184 0.64 12.29 45.48
CA ALA A 184 0.88 10.86 45.71
C ALA A 184 2.40 10.53 45.72
N ALA A 185 3.15 11.11 44.79
CA ALA A 185 4.61 10.96 44.73
C ALA A 185 5.32 11.59 45.94
N GLU A 186 4.86 12.76 46.41
CA GLU A 186 5.37 13.42 47.63
C GLU A 186 5.15 12.57 48.89
N LYS A 187 4.09 11.75 48.90
CA LYS A 187 3.82 10.76 49.97
C LYS A 187 4.58 9.45 49.83
N GLY A 188 5.45 9.31 48.83
CA GLY A 188 6.27 8.10 48.65
C GLY A 188 5.58 6.96 47.91
N ILE A 189 4.43 7.19 47.26
CA ILE A 189 3.72 6.14 46.52
C ILE A 189 4.50 5.84 45.23
N ALA A 190 5.21 4.71 45.19
CA ALA A 190 6.15 4.37 44.12
C ALA A 190 5.51 4.43 42.71
N VAL A 191 4.27 3.93 42.56
CA VAL A 191 3.56 3.90 41.27
C VAL A 191 3.27 5.33 40.74
N ALA A 192 3.16 6.31 41.63
CA ALA A 192 2.95 7.71 41.25
C ALA A 192 4.20 8.33 40.60
N TYR A 193 5.41 7.81 40.88
CA TYR A 193 6.63 8.23 40.17
C TYR A 193 6.54 7.89 38.68
N ALA A 194 6.09 6.68 38.33
CA ALA A 194 5.87 6.30 36.93
C ALA A 194 4.73 7.11 36.30
N GLY A 195 3.68 7.42 37.07
CA GLY A 195 2.60 8.32 36.66
C GLY A 195 3.11 9.70 36.26
N LEU A 196 3.93 10.36 37.11
CA LEU A 196 4.55 11.64 36.79
C LEU A 196 5.46 11.54 35.57
N GLY A 197 6.27 10.47 35.48
CA GLY A 197 7.09 10.19 34.30
C GLY A 197 6.28 10.21 33.01
N GLY A 198 5.14 9.52 33.00
CA GLY A 198 4.23 9.47 31.84
C GLY A 198 3.58 10.81 31.52
N MET A 199 3.20 11.59 32.53
CA MET A 199 2.58 12.90 32.34
C MET A 199 3.57 13.93 31.77
N TYR A 200 4.82 13.95 32.27
CA TYR A 200 5.89 14.75 31.68
C TYR A 200 6.29 14.29 30.28
N TYR A 201 6.33 12.97 30.03
CA TYR A 201 6.65 12.42 28.72
C TYR A 201 5.62 12.82 27.65
N LYS A 202 4.33 12.88 28.01
CA LYS A 202 3.23 13.22 27.08
C LYS A 202 2.80 14.69 27.10
N GLY A 203 3.30 15.50 28.04
CA GLY A 203 2.82 16.86 28.26
C GLY A 203 1.36 16.93 28.74
N GLN A 204 0.92 15.95 29.52
CA GLN A 204 -0.46 15.89 30.02
C GLN A 204 -0.54 16.60 31.37
N GLY A 205 -1.23 17.75 31.41
CA GLY A 205 -1.42 18.52 32.65
C GLY A 205 -0.20 19.32 33.12
N VAL A 206 0.91 19.18 32.39
CA VAL A 206 2.18 19.90 32.57
C VAL A 206 2.86 20.02 31.20
N ALA A 207 3.74 20.99 31.01
CA ALA A 207 4.53 21.09 29.79
C ALA A 207 5.37 19.81 29.56
N GLN A 208 5.41 19.32 28.32
CA GLN A 208 6.20 18.14 27.97
C GLN A 208 7.67 18.38 28.31
N ASN A 209 8.28 17.44 29.03
CA ASN A 209 9.68 17.54 29.43
C ASN A 209 10.28 16.15 29.61
N TYR A 210 11.08 15.70 28.63
CA TYR A 210 11.70 14.38 28.69
C TYR A 210 12.77 14.26 29.79
N ASN A 211 13.47 15.35 30.15
CA ASN A 211 14.46 15.30 31.23
C ASN A 211 13.78 15.01 32.59
N GLU A 212 12.65 15.65 32.84
CA GLU A 212 11.86 15.38 34.06
C GLU A 212 11.21 14.00 34.00
N ALA A 213 10.67 13.59 32.84
CA ALA A 213 10.15 12.24 32.67
C ALA A 213 11.22 11.18 33.00
N PHE A 214 12.46 11.37 32.52
CA PHE A 214 13.57 10.46 32.78
C PHE A 214 13.85 10.35 34.28
N LYS A 215 13.96 11.48 34.99
CA LYS A 215 14.20 11.50 36.44
C LYS A 215 13.10 10.77 37.22
N TRP A 216 11.83 10.99 36.85
CA TRP A 216 10.70 10.35 37.53
C TRP A 216 10.61 8.85 37.23
N TYR A 217 10.89 8.42 36.00
CA TYR A 217 10.98 6.99 35.68
C TYR A 217 12.19 6.32 36.34
N GLN A 218 13.33 7.00 36.44
CA GLN A 218 14.48 6.49 37.20
C GLN A 218 14.12 6.28 38.67
N LYS A 219 13.49 7.29 39.30
CA LYS A 219 13.00 7.16 40.68
C LYS A 219 11.98 6.03 40.85
N ALA A 220 11.08 5.83 39.88
CA ALA A 220 10.14 4.73 39.88
C ALA A 220 10.86 3.36 39.79
N ALA A 221 11.85 3.25 38.91
CA ALA A 221 12.67 2.05 38.71
C ALA A 221 13.49 1.70 39.97
N ASP A 222 14.05 2.71 40.63
CA ASP A 222 14.80 2.56 41.90
C ASP A 222 13.89 2.08 43.04
N ASN A 223 12.58 2.33 42.95
CA ASN A 223 11.56 1.85 43.88
C ASN A 223 10.82 0.58 43.37
N GLY A 224 11.40 -0.15 42.41
CA GLY A 224 10.90 -1.45 41.97
C GLY A 224 9.66 -1.42 41.08
N VAL A 225 9.30 -0.28 40.47
CA VAL A 225 8.16 -0.20 39.56
C VAL A 225 8.54 -0.80 38.19
N THR A 226 8.09 -2.03 37.90
CA THR A 226 8.43 -2.78 36.68
C THR A 226 8.23 -1.99 35.39
N GLY A 227 7.08 -1.32 35.23
CA GLY A 227 6.78 -0.55 34.02
C GLY A 227 7.79 0.56 33.72
N ALA A 228 8.47 1.07 34.75
CA ALA A 228 9.50 2.10 34.58
C ALA A 228 10.76 1.58 33.88
N TYR A 229 11.09 0.28 34.02
CA TYR A 229 12.23 -0.32 33.32
C TYR A 229 12.05 -0.26 31.79
N SER A 230 10.85 -0.55 31.30
CA SER A 230 10.52 -0.44 29.87
C SER A 230 10.66 0.99 29.36
N TRP A 231 10.15 1.98 30.12
CA TRP A 231 10.26 3.39 29.74
C TRP A 231 11.70 3.90 29.73
N LEU A 232 12.52 3.51 30.71
CA LEU A 232 13.94 3.85 30.69
C LEU A 232 14.66 3.25 29.48
N GLY A 233 14.34 1.99 29.13
CA GLY A 233 14.84 1.36 27.91
C GLY A 233 14.52 2.18 26.66
N VAL A 234 13.25 2.58 26.49
CA VAL A 234 12.79 3.41 25.36
C VAL A 234 13.46 4.79 25.36
N MET A 235 13.61 5.43 26.52
CA MET A 235 14.20 6.77 26.61
C MET A 235 15.70 6.76 26.26
N TYR A 236 16.44 5.74 26.70
CA TYR A 236 17.83 5.53 26.26
C TYR A 236 17.92 5.18 24.77
N TYR A 237 16.99 4.37 24.25
CA TYR A 237 16.95 3.99 22.84
C TYR A 237 16.72 5.21 21.93
N ASN A 238 15.83 6.13 22.33
CA ASN A 238 15.49 7.32 21.54
C ASN A 238 16.32 8.57 21.87
N GLY A 239 17.14 8.55 22.92
CA GLY A 239 17.83 9.75 23.42
C GLY A 239 16.88 10.82 23.98
N GLN A 240 15.75 10.40 24.55
CA GLN A 240 14.74 11.31 25.10
C GLN A 240 15.06 11.58 26.57
N GLY A 241 15.41 12.82 26.91
CA GLY A 241 15.68 13.21 28.30
C GLY A 241 17.03 12.75 28.84
N VAL A 242 17.80 12.03 28.02
CA VAL A 242 19.13 11.49 28.29
C VAL A 242 19.84 11.28 26.95
N ALA A 243 21.18 11.26 26.93
CA ALA A 243 21.93 10.92 25.72
C ALA A 243 21.56 9.51 25.23
N GLN A 244 21.34 9.36 23.91
CA GLN A 244 21.03 8.08 23.30
C GLN A 244 22.14 7.06 23.60
N ASN A 245 21.77 5.87 24.05
CA ASN A 245 22.70 4.81 24.37
C ASN A 245 22.02 3.44 24.25
N TYR A 246 22.33 2.71 23.17
CA TYR A 246 21.70 1.42 22.90
C TYR A 246 22.10 0.32 23.90
N GLU A 247 23.32 0.33 24.44
CA GLU A 247 23.73 -0.65 25.45
C GLU A 247 22.93 -0.50 26.74
N LYS A 248 22.73 0.74 27.21
CA LYS A 248 21.87 1.02 28.37
C LYS A 248 20.41 0.70 28.06
N ALA A 249 19.94 1.01 26.86
CA ALA A 249 18.60 0.62 26.43
C ALA A 249 18.40 -0.90 26.48
N PHE A 250 19.40 -1.67 26.04
CA PHE A 250 19.38 -3.13 26.06
C PHE A 250 19.29 -3.65 27.49
N LEU A 251 20.14 -3.14 28.39
CA LEU A 251 20.17 -3.54 29.79
C LEU A 251 18.85 -3.24 30.51
N TRP A 252 18.26 -2.05 30.31
CA TRP A 252 16.97 -1.69 30.91
C TRP A 252 15.81 -2.50 30.34
N THR A 253 15.80 -2.75 29.03
CA THR A 253 14.78 -3.59 28.38
C THR A 253 14.89 -5.04 28.85
N LYS A 254 16.11 -5.57 28.99
CA LYS A 254 16.37 -6.89 29.56
C LYS A 254 15.87 -6.99 31.00
N LYS A 255 16.18 -5.99 31.83
CA LYS A 255 15.66 -5.92 33.21
C LYS A 255 14.13 -5.87 33.25
N ALA A 256 13.48 -5.16 32.33
CA ALA A 256 12.03 -5.16 32.21
C ALA A 256 11.47 -6.56 31.88
N ALA A 257 12.10 -7.25 30.92
CA ALA A 257 11.75 -8.60 30.50
C ALA A 257 11.91 -9.64 31.63
N GLU A 258 12.98 -9.52 32.43
CA GLU A 258 13.25 -10.35 33.63
C GLU A 258 12.21 -10.13 34.74
N ASN A 259 11.60 -8.94 34.78
CA ASN A 259 10.55 -8.58 35.73
C ASN A 259 9.12 -8.75 35.16
N GLY A 260 8.97 -9.49 34.06
CA GLY A 260 7.67 -9.91 33.53
C GLY A 260 6.98 -8.89 32.61
N ALA A 261 7.66 -7.86 32.14
CA ALA A 261 7.11 -6.95 31.13
C ALA A 261 7.11 -7.64 29.75
N ALA A 262 5.97 -8.20 29.34
CA ALA A 262 5.86 -8.99 28.11
C ALA A 262 6.25 -8.21 26.84
N ASP A 263 5.91 -6.92 26.77
CA ASP A 263 6.28 -6.05 25.64
C ASP A 263 7.80 -5.87 25.49
N ALA A 264 8.57 -6.05 26.57
CA ALA A 264 10.02 -5.96 26.54
C ALA A 264 10.65 -7.13 25.76
N TYR A 265 9.97 -8.27 25.63
CA TYR A 265 10.44 -9.39 24.80
C TYR A 265 10.54 -9.00 23.33
N VAL A 266 9.56 -8.26 22.81
CA VAL A 266 9.60 -7.71 21.43
C VAL A 266 10.75 -6.71 21.29
N GLY A 267 10.94 -5.84 22.28
CA GLY A 267 12.04 -4.89 22.31
C GLY A 267 13.41 -5.58 22.19
N LEU A 268 13.64 -6.63 22.98
CA LEU A 268 14.87 -7.43 22.89
C LEU A 268 15.04 -8.07 21.52
N GLY A 269 13.98 -8.68 20.98
CA GLY A 269 14.03 -9.28 19.64
C GLY A 269 14.46 -8.28 18.56
N VAL A 270 13.88 -7.08 18.58
CA VAL A 270 14.24 -6.00 17.65
C VAL A 270 15.69 -5.55 17.83
N MET A 271 16.17 -5.42 19.07
CA MET A 271 17.55 -5.01 19.35
C MET A 271 18.58 -6.05 18.86
N TYR A 272 18.28 -7.35 19.00
CA TYR A 272 19.08 -8.43 18.44
C TYR A 272 19.03 -8.47 16.91
N CYS A 273 17.87 -8.23 16.28
CA CYS A 273 17.77 -8.11 14.82
C CYS A 273 18.61 -6.97 14.27
N LYS A 274 18.70 -5.84 14.99
CA LYS A 274 19.41 -4.64 14.53
C LYS A 274 20.84 -4.52 15.02
N GLY A 275 21.29 -5.40 15.91
CA GLY A 275 22.61 -5.27 16.56
C GLY A 275 22.75 -3.99 17.39
N GLN A 276 21.65 -3.50 17.98
CA GLN A 276 21.65 -2.25 18.74
C GLN A 276 21.90 -2.54 20.22
N GLY A 277 23.07 -2.16 20.73
CA GLY A 277 23.43 -2.36 22.15
C GLY A 277 23.78 -3.81 22.51
N VAL A 278 23.75 -4.70 21.52
CA VAL A 278 24.14 -6.11 21.58
C VAL A 278 24.60 -6.53 20.18
N ALA A 279 25.44 -7.56 20.06
CA ALA A 279 25.80 -8.11 18.75
C ALA A 279 24.56 -8.62 18.01
N GLN A 280 24.48 -8.35 16.71
CA GLN A 280 23.37 -8.81 15.88
C GLN A 280 23.27 -10.34 15.92
N ASN A 281 22.09 -10.86 16.23
CA ASN A 281 21.86 -12.30 16.29
C ASN A 281 20.38 -12.62 16.02
N TYR A 282 20.08 -13.08 14.81
CA TYR A 282 18.72 -13.44 14.44
C TYR A 282 18.19 -14.67 15.19
N GLY A 283 19.05 -15.61 15.60
CA GLY A 283 18.62 -16.77 16.39
C GLY A 283 18.09 -16.36 17.77
N GLU A 284 18.81 -15.45 18.45
CA GLU A 284 18.35 -14.86 19.71
C GLU A 284 17.07 -14.04 19.51
N ALA A 285 17.01 -13.23 18.45
CA ALA A 285 15.81 -12.47 18.13
C ALA A 285 14.57 -13.37 17.98
N PHE A 286 14.72 -14.50 17.27
CA PHE A 286 13.66 -15.49 17.08
C PHE A 286 13.17 -16.01 18.43
N GLN A 287 14.08 -16.39 19.34
CA GLN A 287 13.72 -16.88 20.66
C GLN A 287 12.95 -15.83 21.49
N TRP A 288 13.37 -14.56 21.43
CA TRP A 288 12.68 -13.49 22.14
C TRP A 288 11.29 -13.19 21.56
N PHE A 289 11.13 -13.21 20.24
CA PHE A 289 9.80 -13.08 19.62
C PHE A 289 8.91 -14.28 19.91
N GLN A 290 9.45 -15.51 19.91
CA GLN A 290 8.70 -16.69 20.32
C GLN A 290 8.21 -16.57 21.76
N LYS A 291 9.09 -16.15 22.68
CA LYS A 291 8.72 -15.91 24.08
C LYS A 291 7.65 -14.83 24.21
N ALA A 292 7.72 -13.77 23.41
CA ALA A 292 6.68 -12.73 23.35
C ALA A 292 5.33 -13.30 22.88
N ALA A 293 5.35 -14.10 21.81
CA ALA A 293 4.18 -14.78 21.26
C ALA A 293 3.53 -15.74 22.28
N ASP A 294 4.34 -16.51 23.02
CA ASP A 294 3.88 -17.44 24.07
C ASP A 294 3.23 -16.70 25.25
N ASN A 295 3.62 -15.44 25.50
CA ASN A 295 3.03 -14.56 26.50
C ASN A 295 1.87 -13.69 25.94
N GLY A 296 1.41 -13.96 24.72
CA GLY A 296 0.24 -13.32 24.13
C GLY A 296 0.50 -11.93 23.53
N VAL A 297 1.75 -11.55 23.28
CA VAL A 297 2.09 -10.27 22.64
C VAL A 297 1.83 -10.37 21.14
N ALA A 298 0.71 -9.81 20.68
CA ALA A 298 0.23 -9.98 19.30
C ALA A 298 1.21 -9.48 18.22
N SER A 299 1.96 -8.40 18.48
CA SER A 299 2.94 -7.85 17.53
C SER A 299 4.08 -8.83 17.24
N ALA A 300 4.37 -9.78 18.14
CA ALA A 300 5.38 -10.81 17.92
C ALA A 300 5.02 -11.77 16.78
N PHE A 301 3.73 -11.98 16.50
CA PHE A 301 3.28 -12.86 15.41
C PHE A 301 3.72 -12.33 14.04
N ALA A 302 3.71 -11.01 13.84
CA ALA A 302 4.20 -10.40 12.60
C ALA A 302 5.72 -10.62 12.43
N TYR A 303 6.50 -10.38 13.49
CA TYR A 303 7.96 -10.59 13.46
C TYR A 303 8.32 -12.06 13.19
N LEU A 304 7.64 -13.01 13.82
CA LEU A 304 7.85 -14.44 13.54
C LEU A 304 7.53 -14.79 12.08
N GLY A 305 6.44 -14.23 11.54
CA GLY A 305 6.09 -14.39 10.14
C GLY A 305 7.17 -13.86 9.21
N GLU A 306 7.72 -12.67 9.49
CA GLU A 306 8.83 -12.08 8.73
C GLU A 306 10.10 -12.93 8.78
N MET A 307 10.46 -13.45 9.96
CA MET A 307 11.64 -14.30 10.12
C MET A 307 11.53 -15.61 9.35
N TYR A 308 10.36 -16.27 9.36
CA TYR A 308 10.12 -17.44 8.52
C TYR A 308 10.09 -17.09 7.03
N TYR A 309 9.59 -15.91 6.66
CA TYR A 309 9.56 -15.45 5.27
C TYR A 309 10.97 -15.17 4.73
N ALA A 310 11.83 -14.53 5.52
CA ALA A 310 13.21 -14.19 5.14
C ALA A 310 14.19 -15.36 5.32
N GLY A 311 13.93 -16.26 6.28
CA GLY A 311 14.90 -17.27 6.72
C GLY A 311 15.93 -16.73 7.71
N ASP A 312 15.59 -15.67 8.43
CA ASP A 312 16.48 -15.03 9.41
C ASP A 312 16.37 -15.74 10.76
N GLY A 313 17.45 -16.35 11.25
CA GLY A 313 17.48 -17.03 12.56
C GLY A 313 16.70 -18.34 12.62
N VAL A 314 15.98 -18.69 11.55
CA VAL A 314 15.21 -19.93 11.35
C VAL A 314 15.24 -20.32 9.87
N ALA A 315 15.07 -21.60 9.56
CA ALA A 315 14.97 -22.03 8.15
C ALA A 315 13.77 -21.34 7.45
N GLN A 316 14.01 -20.79 6.25
CA GLN A 316 12.95 -20.15 5.46
C GLN A 316 11.80 -21.13 5.23
N ASN A 317 10.58 -20.70 5.56
CA ASN A 317 9.38 -21.50 5.41
C ASN A 317 8.14 -20.60 5.21
N TYR A 318 7.71 -20.50 3.95
CA TYR A 318 6.56 -19.68 3.58
C TYR A 318 5.23 -20.16 4.15
N ASN A 319 5.08 -21.47 4.41
CA ASN A 319 3.85 -21.99 5.02
C ASN A 319 3.76 -21.60 6.51
N GLU A 320 4.88 -21.62 7.23
CA GLU A 320 4.91 -21.11 8.60
C GLU A 320 4.76 -19.59 8.63
N ALA A 321 5.41 -18.86 7.72
CA ALA A 321 5.22 -17.42 7.58
C ALA A 321 3.74 -17.05 7.40
N PHE A 322 3.04 -17.75 6.49
CA PHE A 322 1.61 -17.58 6.27
C PHE A 322 0.79 -17.79 7.55
N LYS A 323 1.04 -18.87 8.30
CA LYS A 323 0.34 -19.15 9.56
C LYS A 323 0.53 -18.03 10.58
N TRP A 324 1.77 -17.54 10.74
CA TRP A 324 2.07 -16.47 11.68
C TRP A 324 1.47 -15.13 11.26
N PHE A 325 1.51 -14.78 9.98
CA PHE A 325 0.83 -13.59 9.47
C PHE A 325 -0.69 -13.67 9.63
N GLN A 326 -1.29 -14.84 9.40
CA GLN A 326 -2.73 -15.02 9.63
C GLN A 326 -3.07 -14.87 11.12
N LYS A 327 -2.27 -15.46 12.01
CA LYS A 327 -2.43 -15.31 13.47
C LYS A 327 -2.27 -13.85 13.89
N ALA A 328 -1.36 -13.10 13.27
CA ALA A 328 -1.22 -11.66 13.48
C ALA A 328 -2.51 -10.92 13.08
N ALA A 329 -3.05 -11.20 11.88
CA ALA A 329 -4.29 -10.61 11.40
C ALA A 329 -5.49 -10.89 12.31
N ASP A 330 -5.63 -12.15 12.77
CA ASP A 330 -6.69 -12.59 13.67
C ASP A 330 -6.64 -11.88 15.04
N ASN A 331 -5.47 -11.38 15.42
CA ASN A 331 -5.25 -10.58 16.64
C ASN A 331 -5.21 -9.06 16.36
N GLY A 332 -5.71 -8.62 15.20
CA GLY A 332 -5.83 -7.20 14.85
C GLY A 332 -4.52 -6.52 14.43
N ILE A 333 -3.43 -7.27 14.25
CA ILE A 333 -2.18 -6.74 13.70
C ILE A 333 -2.30 -6.78 12.19
N THR A 334 -2.51 -5.62 11.57
CA THR A 334 -2.65 -5.47 10.12
C THR A 334 -1.42 -4.85 9.46
N THR A 335 -0.59 -4.14 10.23
CA THR A 335 0.59 -3.42 9.75
C THR A 335 1.64 -4.35 9.15
N GLY A 336 1.98 -4.13 7.88
CA GLY A 336 3.03 -4.83 7.15
C GLY A 336 2.69 -6.26 6.70
N ILE A 337 1.79 -6.96 7.40
CA ILE A 337 1.51 -8.38 7.15
C ILE A 337 0.79 -8.65 5.81
N TYR A 338 -0.16 -7.79 5.42
CA TYR A 338 -0.94 -8.00 4.19
C TYR A 338 -0.08 -7.83 2.93
N TYR A 339 1.00 -7.04 3.02
CA TYR A 339 1.99 -6.96 1.98
C TYR A 339 2.66 -8.31 1.73
N PHE A 340 3.19 -8.95 2.78
CA PHE A 340 3.84 -10.26 2.66
C PHE A 340 2.87 -11.30 2.10
N LEU A 341 1.62 -11.31 2.61
CA LEU A 341 0.59 -12.21 2.12
C LEU A 341 0.30 -12.00 0.62
N ALA A 342 0.10 -10.75 0.19
CA ALA A 342 -0.15 -10.45 -1.23
C ALA A 342 1.01 -10.89 -2.14
N ASP A 343 2.25 -10.62 -1.74
CA ASP A 343 3.45 -11.03 -2.49
C ASP A 343 3.58 -12.55 -2.57
N MET A 344 3.34 -13.25 -1.47
CA MET A 344 3.43 -14.71 -1.40
C MET A 344 2.46 -15.38 -2.37
N PHE A 345 1.21 -14.92 -2.43
CA PHE A 345 0.20 -15.46 -3.36
C PHE A 345 0.47 -15.06 -4.81
N TYR A 346 0.97 -13.85 -5.05
CA TYR A 346 1.32 -13.39 -6.40
C TYR A 346 2.49 -14.19 -6.99
N THR A 347 3.51 -14.46 -6.18
CA THR A 347 4.74 -15.16 -6.60
C THR A 347 4.63 -16.68 -6.50
N GLY A 348 3.58 -17.21 -5.89
CA GLY A 348 3.38 -18.65 -5.69
C GLY A 348 4.26 -19.26 -4.60
N LYS A 349 4.78 -18.45 -3.66
CA LYS A 349 5.62 -18.90 -2.54
C LYS A 349 4.89 -19.83 -1.57
N THR A 350 3.57 -19.85 -1.59
CA THR A 350 2.72 -20.81 -0.83
C THR A 350 2.56 -22.17 -1.52
N GLY A 351 3.25 -22.39 -2.64
CA GLY A 351 3.25 -23.65 -3.41
C GLY A 351 2.58 -23.54 -4.77
N ILE A 352 1.56 -22.70 -4.91
CA ILE A 352 0.94 -22.33 -6.18
C ILE A 352 0.61 -20.84 -6.21
N THR A 353 0.65 -20.24 -7.39
CA THR A 353 0.20 -18.86 -7.59
C THR A 353 -1.32 -18.76 -7.48
N ASP A 354 -1.80 -17.82 -6.65
CA ASP A 354 -3.23 -17.51 -6.51
C ASP A 354 -3.44 -16.00 -6.63
N TYR A 355 -3.73 -15.56 -7.86
CA TYR A 355 -3.95 -14.15 -8.15
C TYR A 355 -5.21 -13.56 -7.50
N SER A 356 -6.21 -14.40 -7.18
CA SER A 356 -7.43 -13.94 -6.50
C SER A 356 -7.11 -13.59 -5.05
N GLN A 357 -6.34 -14.45 -4.39
CA GLN A 357 -5.92 -14.21 -3.01
C GLN A 357 -4.86 -13.10 -2.92
N ALA A 358 -3.97 -13.00 -3.91
CA ALA A 358 -3.04 -11.87 -4.04
C ALA A 358 -3.79 -10.53 -4.15
N LYS A 359 -4.82 -10.46 -5.01
CA LYS A 359 -5.70 -9.29 -5.14
C LYS A 359 -6.34 -8.93 -3.81
N LYS A 360 -6.97 -9.89 -3.14
CA LYS A 360 -7.64 -9.68 -1.84
C LYS A 360 -6.70 -9.08 -0.80
N TYR A 361 -5.48 -9.61 -0.65
CA TYR A 361 -4.53 -9.08 0.32
C TYR A 361 -3.92 -7.74 -0.11
N ALA A 362 -3.74 -7.49 -1.41
CA ALA A 362 -3.30 -6.20 -1.92
C ALA A 362 -4.34 -5.09 -1.63
N GLU A 363 -5.64 -5.38 -1.81
CA GLU A 363 -6.73 -4.47 -1.45
C GLU A 363 -6.79 -4.23 0.07
N LEU A 364 -6.57 -5.26 0.89
CA LEU A 364 -6.48 -5.13 2.35
C LEU A 364 -5.27 -4.28 2.78
N ALA A 365 -4.12 -4.43 2.12
CA ALA A 365 -2.93 -3.64 2.40
C ALA A 365 -3.17 -2.14 2.13
N ILE A 366 -3.84 -1.81 1.01
CA ILE A 366 -4.23 -0.43 0.69
C ILE A 366 -5.23 0.11 1.71
N LYS A 367 -6.27 -0.67 2.05
CA LYS A 367 -7.34 -0.24 2.96
C LYS A 367 -6.83 0.09 4.37
N ASN A 368 -5.83 -0.64 4.86
CA ASN A 368 -5.32 -0.47 6.21
C ASN A 368 -4.16 0.54 6.31
N ASP A 369 -3.80 1.21 5.20
CA ASP A 369 -2.69 2.19 5.12
C ASP A 369 -1.32 1.57 5.47
N THR A 370 -1.17 0.28 5.22
CA THR A 370 0.02 -0.49 5.59
C THR A 370 0.86 -0.73 4.35
N LEU A 371 1.89 0.11 4.11
CA LEU A 371 2.74 0.00 2.91
C LEU A 371 1.90 -0.12 1.61
N ASP A 372 0.95 0.80 1.43
CA ASP A 372 0.02 0.85 0.28
C ASP A 372 0.73 0.73 -1.09
N ILE A 373 2.01 1.15 -1.20
CA ILE A 373 2.85 1.14 -2.39
C ILE A 373 2.87 -0.26 -3.00
N VAL A 374 3.04 -1.29 -2.17
CA VAL A 374 3.14 -2.66 -2.68
C VAL A 374 1.77 -3.21 -3.07
N GLY A 375 0.72 -2.87 -2.32
CA GLY A 375 -0.64 -3.24 -2.68
C GLY A 375 -1.03 -2.66 -4.04
N HIS A 376 -0.81 -1.35 -4.24
CA HIS A 376 -1.03 -0.69 -5.53
C HIS A 376 -0.18 -1.33 -6.64
N ARG A 377 1.10 -1.60 -6.40
CA ARG A 377 1.98 -2.26 -7.38
C ARG A 377 1.48 -3.65 -7.78
N ILE A 378 1.11 -4.50 -6.83
CA ILE A 378 0.61 -5.85 -7.11
C ILE A 378 -0.70 -5.75 -7.90
N LEU A 379 -1.65 -4.92 -7.47
CA LEU A 379 -2.87 -4.69 -8.23
C LEU A 379 -2.59 -4.20 -9.65
N ALA A 380 -1.62 -3.28 -9.82
CA ALA A 380 -1.24 -2.80 -11.14
C ALA A 380 -0.75 -3.95 -12.04
N LYS A 381 0.12 -4.84 -11.53
CA LYS A 381 0.57 -6.01 -12.29
C LYS A 381 -0.60 -6.95 -12.66
N LEU A 382 -1.55 -7.15 -11.74
CA LEU A 382 -2.75 -7.95 -12.03
C LEU A 382 -3.58 -7.35 -13.17
N TYR A 383 -3.84 -6.03 -13.14
CA TYR A 383 -4.57 -5.34 -14.22
C TYR A 383 -3.77 -5.24 -15.53
N MET A 384 -2.45 -5.09 -15.45
CA MET A 384 -1.56 -5.01 -16.60
C MET A 384 -1.60 -6.29 -17.44
N TYR A 385 -1.68 -7.45 -16.79
CA TYR A 385 -1.70 -8.77 -17.45
C TYR A 385 -3.08 -9.43 -17.52
N GLY A 386 -4.08 -8.94 -16.78
CA GLY A 386 -5.39 -9.58 -16.72
C GLY A 386 -5.41 -10.84 -15.84
N TYR A 387 -4.62 -10.87 -14.76
CA TYR A 387 -4.56 -12.00 -13.83
C TYR A 387 -5.66 -11.88 -12.77
N ALA A 388 -6.65 -12.78 -12.82
CA ALA A 388 -7.86 -12.77 -11.97
C ALA A 388 -8.70 -11.47 -12.06
N VAL A 389 -8.40 -10.61 -13.02
CA VAL A 389 -9.11 -9.37 -13.34
C VAL A 389 -9.13 -9.16 -14.85
N GLU A 390 -10.06 -8.37 -15.38
CA GLU A 390 -10.01 -7.96 -16.78
C GLU A 390 -8.78 -7.05 -17.01
N LYS A 391 -8.06 -7.29 -18.11
CA LYS A 391 -6.87 -6.51 -18.47
C LYS A 391 -7.27 -5.03 -18.65
N ASN A 392 -6.60 -4.14 -17.93
CA ASN A 392 -6.87 -2.70 -17.96
C ASN A 392 -5.58 -1.90 -17.73
N ILE A 393 -5.00 -1.38 -18.81
CA ILE A 393 -3.71 -0.66 -18.78
C ILE A 393 -3.83 0.69 -18.07
N ASP A 394 -4.88 1.47 -18.35
CA ASP A 394 -5.10 2.78 -17.72
C ASP A 394 -5.20 2.66 -16.19
N LYS A 395 -5.88 1.61 -15.71
CA LYS A 395 -5.98 1.32 -14.29
C LYS A 395 -4.64 0.88 -13.70
N ALA A 396 -3.88 0.06 -14.43
CA ALA A 396 -2.54 -0.34 -14.00
C ALA A 396 -1.60 0.87 -13.89
N GLU A 397 -1.64 1.78 -14.85
CA GLU A 397 -0.90 3.04 -14.83
C GLU A 397 -1.29 3.90 -13.63
N ALA A 398 -2.60 4.10 -13.41
CA ALA A 398 -3.09 4.89 -12.28
C ALA A 398 -2.63 4.32 -10.93
N LEU A 399 -2.66 2.98 -10.77
CA LEU A 399 -2.19 2.30 -9.56
C LEU A 399 -0.66 2.45 -9.38
N ILE A 400 0.13 2.37 -10.45
CA ILE A 400 1.59 2.62 -10.39
C ILE A 400 1.88 4.07 -10.01
N GLU A 401 1.13 5.04 -10.54
CA GLU A 401 1.28 6.45 -10.17
C GLU A 401 0.88 6.71 -8.71
N GLN A 402 -0.17 6.05 -8.22
CA GLN A 402 -0.54 6.08 -6.79
C GLN A 402 0.59 5.55 -5.90
N ALA A 403 1.17 4.41 -6.28
CA ALA A 403 2.31 3.82 -5.56
C ALA A 403 3.52 4.77 -5.52
N LEU A 404 3.84 5.44 -6.63
CA LEU A 404 4.93 6.42 -6.71
C LEU A 404 4.64 7.70 -5.92
N ALA A 405 3.39 8.17 -5.93
CA ALA A 405 2.98 9.35 -5.18
C ALA A 405 3.07 9.13 -3.67
N HIS A 406 2.62 7.97 -3.18
CA HIS A 406 2.72 7.65 -1.76
C HIS A 406 4.18 7.55 -1.30
N TYR A 407 5.06 6.95 -2.10
CA TYR A 407 6.49 6.93 -1.83
C TYR A 407 7.06 8.36 -1.63
N LYS A 408 6.74 9.29 -2.54
CA LYS A 408 7.21 10.70 -2.46
C LYS A 408 6.72 11.41 -1.19
N LYS A 409 5.50 11.10 -0.74
CA LYS A 409 4.90 11.71 0.46
C LYS A 409 5.59 11.26 1.75
N ASN A 410 6.04 10.00 1.81
CA ASN A 410 6.58 9.41 3.04
C ASN A 410 8.10 9.51 3.19
N GLY A 411 8.80 10.08 2.19
CA GLY A 411 10.22 10.47 2.32
C GLY A 411 11.17 9.32 2.65
N ILE A 412 10.81 8.08 2.32
CA ILE A 412 11.70 6.91 2.48
C ILE A 412 12.96 7.18 1.65
N SER A 413 14.15 7.04 2.22
CA SER A 413 15.43 7.40 1.55
C SER A 413 15.82 6.42 0.44
N ASP A 414 15.20 5.24 0.39
CA ASP A 414 15.54 4.17 -0.54
C ASP A 414 14.78 4.33 -1.86
N TYR A 415 15.52 4.70 -2.92
CA TYR A 415 15.02 4.82 -4.30
C TYR A 415 13.94 3.75 -4.60
N PRO A 416 12.77 4.12 -5.17
CA PRO A 416 11.61 3.24 -5.28
C PRO A 416 11.76 2.21 -6.40
N CYS A 417 12.89 1.50 -6.45
CA CYS A 417 13.29 0.55 -7.50
C CYS A 417 12.16 -0.43 -7.80
N ASN A 418 11.53 -0.93 -6.74
CA ASN A 418 10.44 -1.88 -6.81
C ASN A 418 9.20 -1.38 -7.55
N THR A 419 8.87 -0.10 -7.44
CA THR A 419 7.74 0.53 -8.15
C THR A 419 8.18 1.03 -9.52
N MET A 420 9.42 1.49 -9.65
CA MET A 420 10.01 1.86 -10.93
C MET A 420 10.17 0.66 -11.86
N ASP A 421 10.54 -0.51 -11.35
CA ASP A 421 10.60 -1.77 -12.10
C ASP A 421 9.23 -2.10 -12.70
N ALA A 422 8.16 -2.03 -11.89
CA ALA A 422 6.80 -2.19 -12.40
C ALA A 422 6.40 -1.12 -13.43
N LYS A 423 6.92 0.11 -13.32
CA LYS A 423 6.71 1.16 -14.32
C LYS A 423 7.46 0.88 -15.63
N GLY A 424 8.70 0.39 -15.55
CA GLY A 424 9.45 -0.02 -16.74
C GLY A 424 8.79 -1.22 -17.42
N GLU A 425 8.30 -2.18 -16.64
CA GLU A 425 7.49 -3.32 -17.10
C GLU A 425 6.22 -2.85 -17.81
N LEU A 426 5.51 -1.85 -17.25
CA LEU A 426 4.36 -1.23 -17.89
C LEU A 426 4.72 -0.61 -19.25
N PHE A 427 5.78 0.20 -19.32
CA PHE A 427 6.19 0.80 -20.59
C PHE A 427 6.58 -0.24 -21.63
N TRP A 428 7.20 -1.35 -21.20
CA TRP A 428 7.45 -2.48 -22.08
C TRP A 428 6.15 -3.07 -22.63
N VAL A 429 5.17 -3.36 -21.77
CA VAL A 429 3.85 -3.89 -22.17
C VAL A 429 3.10 -2.93 -23.10
N MET A 430 3.30 -1.62 -22.94
CA MET A 430 2.75 -0.56 -23.81
C MET A 430 3.52 -0.39 -25.13
N GLY A 431 4.66 -1.05 -25.30
CA GLY A 431 5.52 -0.96 -26.49
C GLY A 431 6.49 0.23 -26.51
N ASP A 432 6.61 1.00 -25.42
CA ASP A 432 7.59 2.09 -25.27
C ASP A 432 8.91 1.52 -24.69
N LYS A 433 9.60 0.71 -25.50
CA LYS A 433 10.81 -0.04 -25.10
C LYS A 433 11.96 0.88 -24.65
N VAL A 434 12.04 2.08 -25.23
CA VAL A 434 13.02 3.10 -24.86
C VAL A 434 12.83 3.54 -23.41
N LYS A 435 11.62 3.93 -23.02
CA LYS A 435 11.34 4.32 -21.63
C LYS A 435 11.52 3.16 -20.66
N ALA A 436 11.16 1.94 -21.07
CA ALA A 436 11.40 0.76 -20.26
C ALA A 436 12.91 0.58 -19.98
N LYS A 437 13.76 0.77 -21.00
CA LYS A 437 15.23 0.76 -20.86
C LYS A 437 15.76 1.93 -20.03
N GLU A 438 15.30 3.15 -20.25
CA GLU A 438 15.67 4.33 -19.45
C GLU A 438 15.41 4.08 -17.96
N ILE A 439 14.27 3.49 -17.62
CA ILE A 439 13.92 3.14 -16.25
C ILE A 439 14.81 2.02 -15.71
N TYR A 440 15.02 0.95 -16.50
CA TYR A 440 15.91 -0.15 -16.12
C TYR A 440 17.34 0.34 -15.82
N ASP A 441 17.90 1.17 -16.71
CA ASP A 441 19.23 1.76 -16.55
C ASP A 441 19.28 2.72 -15.36
N SER A 442 18.20 3.49 -15.12
CA SER A 442 18.08 4.34 -13.94
C SER A 442 18.05 3.53 -12.64
N ILE A 443 17.36 2.39 -12.61
CA ILE A 443 17.35 1.47 -11.47
C ILE A 443 18.78 0.94 -11.23
N ASN A 444 19.46 0.43 -12.25
CA ASN A 444 20.84 -0.07 -12.10
C ASN A 444 21.82 1.01 -11.66
N LYS A 445 21.64 2.26 -12.13
CA LYS A 445 22.48 3.38 -11.73
C LYS A 445 22.29 3.77 -10.27
N ASN A 446 21.05 3.82 -9.80
CA ASN A 446 20.71 4.33 -8.47
C ASN A 446 20.65 3.24 -7.40
N ALA A 447 20.52 1.96 -7.81
CA ALA A 447 20.53 0.79 -6.95
C ALA A 447 21.18 -0.41 -7.67
N PRO A 448 22.53 -0.45 -7.76
CA PRO A 448 23.26 -1.44 -8.54
C PRO A 448 22.98 -2.91 -8.16
N ASP A 449 22.71 -3.18 -6.88
CA ASP A 449 22.47 -4.54 -6.37
C ASP A 449 21.00 -4.96 -6.43
N PHE A 450 20.11 -4.13 -7.00
CA PHE A 450 18.67 -4.37 -6.94
C PHE A 450 18.27 -5.75 -7.48
N TYR A 451 18.57 -6.04 -8.76
CA TYR A 451 18.23 -7.32 -9.39
C TYR A 451 19.02 -8.50 -8.82
N ALA A 452 20.19 -8.25 -8.21
CA ALA A 452 20.94 -9.29 -7.51
C ALA A 452 20.24 -9.73 -6.22
N LYS A 453 19.59 -8.80 -5.50
CA LYS A 453 18.88 -9.07 -4.24
C LYS A 453 17.51 -9.70 -4.46
N ILE A 454 16.75 -9.21 -5.43
CA ILE A 454 15.36 -9.64 -5.64
C ILE A 454 15.22 -10.78 -6.66
N GLY A 455 16.29 -11.09 -7.39
CA GLY A 455 16.27 -12.04 -8.50
C GLY A 455 15.74 -11.44 -9.80
N GLU A 456 15.43 -12.31 -10.75
CA GLU A 456 15.01 -11.93 -12.09
C GLU A 456 13.54 -11.47 -12.13
N THR A 457 13.32 -10.19 -12.48
CA THR A 457 11.98 -9.60 -12.73
C THR A 457 11.59 -9.68 -14.20
N GLU A 458 10.30 -9.49 -14.52
CA GLU A 458 9.84 -9.41 -15.92
C GLU A 458 10.53 -8.29 -16.71
N LEU A 459 10.66 -7.09 -16.13
CA LEU A 459 11.43 -6.01 -16.77
C LEU A 459 12.87 -6.45 -17.05
N SER A 460 13.55 -7.07 -16.08
CA SER A 460 14.93 -7.53 -16.28
C SER A 460 15.02 -8.62 -17.36
N LYS A 461 14.03 -9.52 -17.48
CA LYS A 461 13.95 -10.50 -18.58
C LYS A 461 13.83 -9.81 -19.92
N TYR A 462 12.94 -8.82 -20.03
CA TYR A 462 12.76 -8.02 -21.24
C TYR A 462 14.06 -7.31 -21.64
N MET A 463 14.75 -6.70 -20.68
CA MET A 463 15.97 -5.95 -20.94
C MET A 463 17.16 -6.83 -21.33
N LYS A 464 17.28 -8.04 -20.76
CA LYS A 464 18.28 -9.03 -21.22
C LYS A 464 18.05 -9.46 -22.67
N ALA A 465 16.80 -9.48 -23.12
CA ALA A 465 16.43 -9.82 -24.49
C ALA A 465 16.44 -8.61 -25.45
N TYR A 466 16.45 -7.38 -24.93
CA TYR A 466 16.31 -6.16 -25.72
C TYR A 466 17.56 -5.86 -26.56
N LYS A 467 17.34 -5.60 -27.85
CA LYS A 467 18.34 -5.07 -28.80
C LYS A 467 17.80 -3.74 -29.33
N GLU A 468 18.64 -2.71 -29.34
CA GLU A 468 18.29 -1.36 -29.80
C GLU A 468 18.20 -1.35 -31.34
N VAL A 469 17.08 -0.87 -31.89
CA VAL A 469 16.78 -0.90 -33.33
C VAL A 469 16.42 0.51 -33.83
N ASP A 470 17.41 1.16 -34.44
CA ASP A 470 17.36 2.35 -35.29
C ASP A 470 16.18 3.35 -35.14
N VAL A 471 15.21 3.36 -36.08
CA VAL A 471 14.18 4.44 -36.22
C VAL A 471 12.99 4.27 -35.28
N ASP A 472 12.88 3.12 -34.64
CA ASP A 472 11.85 2.83 -33.63
C ASP A 472 12.16 3.47 -32.30
N ASP A 473 13.45 3.67 -32.03
CA ASP A 473 13.98 4.17 -30.79
C ASP A 473 14.37 5.66 -30.89
N ASN A 474 14.26 6.41 -29.78
CA ASN A 474 14.59 7.85 -29.68
C ASN A 474 13.87 8.76 -30.70
N ILE A 475 12.58 8.52 -30.95
CA ILE A 475 11.73 9.36 -31.83
C ILE A 475 11.77 10.83 -31.35
N PRO A 476 12.23 11.80 -32.17
CA PRO A 476 12.39 13.19 -31.75
C PRO A 476 11.07 13.81 -31.31
N ILE A 477 11.09 14.51 -30.17
CA ILE A 477 9.93 15.23 -29.63
C ILE A 477 10.04 16.72 -29.95
N VAL A 478 9.00 17.30 -30.52
CA VAL A 478 8.87 18.74 -30.79
C VAL A 478 7.80 19.33 -29.86
N VAL A 479 8.11 20.46 -29.23
CA VAL A 479 7.22 21.12 -28.24
C VAL A 479 6.00 21.78 -28.90
N LYS A 480 6.14 22.19 -30.17
CA LYS A 480 5.09 22.89 -30.91
C LYS A 480 3.94 21.95 -31.26
N LYS A 481 2.72 22.31 -30.81
CA LYS A 481 1.48 21.59 -31.17
C LYS A 481 0.92 22.09 -32.50
N ASN A 482 0.53 21.15 -33.36
CA ASN A 482 -0.06 21.40 -34.67
C ASN A 482 -1.55 21.02 -34.68
N GLU A 483 -2.37 21.86 -34.04
CA GLU A 483 -3.81 21.61 -33.78
C GLU A 483 -4.69 21.46 -35.03
N LYS A 484 -4.20 21.90 -36.20
CA LYS A 484 -4.92 21.85 -37.49
C LYS A 484 -4.41 20.77 -38.45
N VAL A 485 -3.54 19.89 -37.96
CA VAL A 485 -3.04 18.73 -38.72
C VAL A 485 -3.71 17.48 -38.19
N PHE A 486 -4.22 16.64 -39.09
CA PHE A 486 -4.99 15.43 -38.78
C PHE A 486 -4.42 14.25 -39.56
N ALA A 487 -4.33 13.09 -38.93
CA ALA A 487 -3.76 11.90 -39.52
C ALA A 487 -4.71 10.70 -39.37
N VAL A 488 -4.91 9.96 -40.46
CA VAL A 488 -5.40 8.59 -40.43
C VAL A 488 -4.26 7.67 -40.85
N VAL A 489 -3.96 6.67 -40.04
CA VAL A 489 -2.90 5.70 -40.24
C VAL A 489 -3.53 4.31 -40.23
N ILE A 490 -3.62 3.70 -41.41
CA ILE A 490 -4.15 2.33 -41.59
C ILE A 490 -2.98 1.37 -41.76
N ALA A 491 -2.94 0.33 -40.95
CA ALA A 491 -1.86 -0.67 -40.94
C ALA A 491 -2.42 -2.09 -40.96
N ASN A 492 -2.54 -2.67 -42.15
CA ASN A 492 -3.11 -3.98 -42.38
C ASN A 492 -1.99 -5.02 -42.52
N GLU A 493 -1.87 -5.90 -41.53
CA GLU A 493 -0.85 -6.95 -41.52
C GLU A 493 -1.49 -8.33 -41.60
N LYS A 494 -2.57 -8.60 -40.86
CA LYS A 494 -3.19 -9.91 -40.77
C LYS A 494 -4.48 -9.95 -41.60
N TYR A 495 -4.36 -10.45 -42.82
CA TYR A 495 -5.47 -10.65 -43.74
C TYR A 495 -6.18 -11.98 -43.46
N GLN A 496 -7.50 -12.00 -43.65
CA GLN A 496 -8.30 -13.22 -43.48
C GLN A 496 -8.09 -14.21 -44.61
N MET A 497 -8.01 -13.69 -45.84
CA MET A 497 -7.99 -14.48 -47.08
C MET A 497 -6.68 -14.32 -47.87
N GLU A 498 -5.76 -13.47 -47.41
CA GLU A 498 -4.48 -13.22 -48.08
C GLU A 498 -3.30 -13.42 -47.13
N LYS A 499 -2.09 -13.53 -47.69
CA LYS A 499 -0.87 -13.60 -46.89
C LYS A 499 -0.67 -12.31 -46.10
N ALA A 500 -0.07 -12.45 -44.92
CA ALA A 500 0.25 -11.32 -44.08
C ALA A 500 1.26 -10.35 -44.74
N VAL A 501 1.16 -9.06 -44.42
CA VAL A 501 2.09 -8.02 -44.88
C VAL A 501 3.07 -7.74 -43.75
N GLN A 502 4.23 -8.39 -43.79
CA GLN A 502 5.25 -8.32 -42.75
C GLN A 502 5.57 -6.87 -42.35
N TYR A 503 5.55 -6.58 -41.05
CA TYR A 503 5.87 -5.29 -40.45
C TYR A 503 4.87 -4.16 -40.68
N ALA A 504 3.78 -4.35 -41.43
CA ALA A 504 2.80 -3.28 -41.68
C ALA A 504 2.24 -2.67 -40.38
N LYS A 505 2.04 -3.50 -39.34
CA LYS A 505 1.65 -2.98 -38.01
C LYS A 505 2.73 -2.14 -37.37
N ASN A 506 3.99 -2.58 -37.43
CA ASN A 506 5.11 -1.82 -36.86
C ASN A 506 5.29 -0.49 -37.59
N ASP A 507 5.28 -0.52 -38.92
CA ASP A 507 5.32 0.64 -39.81
C ASP A 507 4.28 1.71 -39.42
N GLY A 508 3.00 1.32 -39.34
CA GLY A 508 1.94 2.25 -38.95
C GLY A 508 2.04 2.74 -37.51
N ARG A 509 2.39 1.85 -36.56
CA ARG A 509 2.56 2.20 -35.14
C ARG A 509 3.61 3.29 -34.98
N VAL A 510 4.77 3.10 -35.61
CA VAL A 510 5.91 4.01 -35.50
C VAL A 510 5.61 5.31 -36.24
N PHE A 511 4.98 5.26 -37.42
CA PHE A 511 4.55 6.46 -38.12
C PHE A 511 3.52 7.29 -37.33
N ALA A 512 2.58 6.65 -36.63
CA ALA A 512 1.64 7.34 -35.73
C ALA A 512 2.39 8.02 -34.55
N GLU A 513 3.42 7.38 -34.01
CA GLU A 513 4.29 7.99 -32.99
C GLU A 513 5.08 9.18 -33.53
N TYR A 514 5.58 9.14 -34.77
CA TYR A 514 6.18 10.29 -35.43
C TYR A 514 5.18 11.42 -35.66
N CYS A 515 3.94 11.11 -36.02
CA CYS A 515 2.86 12.10 -36.10
C CYS A 515 2.69 12.83 -34.76
N ARG A 516 2.66 12.07 -33.66
CA ARG A 516 2.49 12.62 -32.30
C ARG A 516 3.71 13.39 -31.79
N LYS A 517 4.88 12.75 -31.80
CA LYS A 517 6.12 13.25 -31.19
C LYS A 517 6.85 14.25 -32.07
N THR A 518 7.08 13.88 -33.33
CA THR A 518 7.97 14.63 -34.23
C THR A 518 7.22 15.69 -35.05
N LEU A 519 6.00 15.39 -35.48
CA LEU A 519 5.14 16.33 -36.19
C LEU A 519 4.22 17.13 -35.26
N GLY A 520 4.16 16.80 -33.96
CA GLY A 520 3.47 17.59 -32.94
C GLY A 520 1.94 17.57 -33.06
N LEU A 521 1.34 16.54 -33.65
CA LEU A 521 -0.12 16.41 -33.71
C LEU A 521 -0.67 16.10 -32.31
N PRO A 522 -1.77 16.75 -31.89
CA PRO A 522 -2.54 16.31 -30.73
C PRO A 522 -2.98 14.85 -30.91
N GLU A 523 -2.96 14.06 -29.84
CA GLU A 523 -3.34 12.64 -29.88
C GLU A 523 -4.74 12.42 -30.46
N LYS A 524 -5.71 13.26 -30.09
CA LYS A 524 -7.09 13.27 -30.63
C LYS A 524 -7.18 13.53 -32.15
N ASN A 525 -6.11 14.02 -32.78
CA ASN A 525 -6.05 14.28 -34.22
C ASN A 525 -5.43 13.11 -35.00
N ILE A 526 -5.03 12.02 -34.32
CA ILE A 526 -4.39 10.85 -34.92
C ILE A 526 -5.31 9.65 -34.74
N HIS A 527 -5.81 9.11 -35.84
CA HIS A 527 -6.56 7.86 -35.86
C HIS A 527 -5.66 6.76 -36.40
N TYR A 528 -5.21 5.85 -35.52
CA TYR A 528 -4.41 4.69 -35.88
C TYR A 528 -5.28 3.43 -35.84
N VAL A 529 -5.44 2.77 -36.98
CA VAL A 529 -6.26 1.56 -37.13
C VAL A 529 -5.42 0.45 -37.71
N THR A 530 -5.40 -0.69 -37.02
CA THR A 530 -4.73 -1.90 -37.49
C THR A 530 -5.72 -2.93 -38.00
N ASP A 531 -5.32 -3.68 -39.02
CA ASP A 531 -6.15 -4.75 -39.60
C ASP A 531 -7.58 -4.27 -39.88
N ALA A 532 -7.67 -3.15 -40.61
CA ALA A 532 -8.91 -2.47 -40.93
C ALA A 532 -9.74 -3.29 -41.93
N THR A 533 -11.01 -3.53 -41.58
CA THR A 533 -12.03 -3.98 -42.53
C THR A 533 -12.42 -2.87 -43.51
N LEU A 534 -13.12 -3.22 -44.58
CA LEU A 534 -13.64 -2.21 -45.52
C LEU A 534 -14.51 -1.16 -44.81
N ASN A 535 -15.29 -1.59 -43.81
CA ASN A 535 -16.11 -0.69 -43.01
C ASN A 535 -15.29 0.23 -42.12
N ASN A 536 -14.20 -0.26 -41.51
CA ASN A 536 -13.27 0.59 -40.77
C ASN A 536 -12.66 1.65 -41.68
N LEU A 537 -12.18 1.26 -42.86
CA LEU A 537 -11.57 2.19 -43.81
C LEU A 537 -12.55 3.29 -44.24
N LYS A 538 -13.80 2.93 -44.57
CA LYS A 538 -14.86 3.90 -44.88
C LYS A 538 -15.18 4.83 -43.70
N TYR A 539 -15.21 4.30 -42.49
CA TYR A 539 -15.46 5.07 -41.27
C TYR A 539 -14.37 6.13 -41.04
N GLU A 540 -13.09 5.75 -41.16
CA GLU A 540 -11.97 6.68 -40.98
C GLU A 540 -11.90 7.75 -42.07
N LEU A 541 -12.16 7.38 -43.33
CA LEU A 541 -12.27 8.36 -44.41
C LEU A 541 -13.44 9.32 -44.20
N LYS A 542 -14.57 8.82 -43.69
CA LYS A 542 -15.72 9.68 -43.35
C LYS A 542 -15.37 10.66 -42.24
N TRP A 543 -14.61 10.22 -41.24
CA TRP A 543 -14.10 11.11 -40.19
C TRP A 543 -13.23 12.23 -40.77
N LEU A 544 -12.27 11.91 -41.64
CA LEU A 544 -11.45 12.92 -42.31
C LEU A 544 -12.29 13.92 -43.12
N GLN A 545 -13.29 13.44 -43.86
CA GLN A 545 -14.22 14.34 -44.56
C GLN A 545 -14.94 15.29 -43.60
N ASN A 546 -15.43 14.78 -42.47
CA ASN A 546 -16.11 15.62 -41.48
C ASN A 546 -15.16 16.67 -40.90
N VAL A 547 -13.91 16.30 -40.60
CA VAL A 547 -12.87 17.24 -40.17
C VAL A 547 -12.65 18.32 -41.24
N MET A 548 -12.34 17.94 -42.48
CA MET A 548 -12.06 18.89 -43.56
C MET A 548 -13.24 19.84 -43.80
N LYS A 549 -14.48 19.34 -43.71
CA LYS A 549 -15.71 20.14 -43.85
C LYS A 549 -15.82 21.22 -42.78
N VAL A 550 -15.54 20.87 -41.52
CA VAL A 550 -15.69 21.79 -40.37
C VAL A 550 -14.56 22.82 -40.31
N TYR A 551 -13.36 22.45 -40.75
CA TYR A 551 -12.17 23.31 -40.73
C TYR A 551 -12.04 24.20 -41.98
N ARG A 552 -13.02 24.18 -42.91
CA ARG A 552 -13.22 25.16 -43.99
C ARG A 552 -11.95 25.55 -44.78
N GLY A 553 -11.14 24.57 -45.17
CA GLY A 553 -9.93 24.82 -45.97
C GLY A 553 -8.64 25.03 -45.17
N GLU A 554 -8.70 25.05 -43.84
CA GLU A 554 -7.50 25.22 -42.99
C GLU A 554 -6.86 23.90 -42.55
N ALA A 555 -7.59 22.78 -42.64
CA ALA A 555 -7.10 21.47 -42.24
C ALA A 555 -5.98 20.99 -43.15
N LYS A 556 -4.91 20.45 -42.54
CA LYS A 556 -3.89 19.65 -43.21
C LYS A 556 -4.13 18.19 -42.88
N VAL A 557 -4.21 17.34 -43.89
CA VAL A 557 -4.56 15.92 -43.73
C VAL A 557 -3.39 15.05 -44.16
N ILE A 558 -3.09 14.05 -43.33
CA ILE A 558 -2.15 12.97 -43.62
C ILE A 558 -2.97 11.68 -43.68
N PHE A 559 -2.89 10.95 -44.78
CA PHE A 559 -3.41 9.59 -44.86
C PHE A 559 -2.24 8.64 -45.11
N TYR A 560 -2.01 7.72 -44.19
CA TYR A 560 -0.98 6.70 -44.32
C TYR A 560 -1.65 5.33 -44.42
N TYR A 561 -1.19 4.52 -45.35
CA TYR A 561 -1.64 3.15 -45.52
C TYR A 561 -0.44 2.22 -45.69
N ALA A 562 -0.35 1.19 -44.85
CA ALA A 562 0.56 0.06 -45.02
C ALA A 562 -0.27 -1.23 -45.15
N GLY A 563 -0.02 -2.01 -46.20
CA GLY A 563 -0.77 -3.24 -46.46
C GLY A 563 -0.69 -3.69 -47.91
N HIS A 564 -1.60 -4.57 -48.32
CA HIS A 564 -1.76 -4.97 -49.72
C HIS A 564 -2.52 -3.91 -50.52
N GLY A 565 -2.10 -3.72 -51.75
CA GLY A 565 -2.91 -3.12 -52.80
C GLY A 565 -3.24 -4.20 -53.85
N ILE A 566 -4.29 -3.99 -54.61
CA ILE A 566 -4.65 -4.90 -55.71
C ILE A 566 -4.96 -4.12 -57.00
N PRO A 567 -4.58 -4.66 -58.16
CA PRO A 567 -4.94 -4.11 -59.45
C PRO A 567 -6.26 -4.70 -59.95
N ASP A 568 -7.03 -3.90 -60.67
CA ASP A 568 -8.12 -4.38 -61.52
C ASP A 568 -7.59 -4.80 -62.89
N GLU A 569 -7.81 -6.05 -63.28
CA GLU A 569 -7.31 -6.58 -64.56
C GLU A 569 -7.92 -5.88 -65.79
N GLN A 570 -9.13 -5.32 -65.66
CA GLN A 570 -9.88 -4.76 -66.79
C GLN A 570 -9.52 -3.30 -67.04
N ASN A 571 -9.62 -2.46 -66.01
CA ASN A 571 -9.41 -1.00 -66.14
C ASN A 571 -8.04 -0.55 -65.61
N LYS A 572 -7.25 -1.45 -65.00
CA LYS A 572 -5.93 -1.22 -64.42
C LYS A 572 -5.95 -0.25 -63.22
N ASN A 573 -7.09 0.02 -62.60
CA ASN A 573 -7.16 0.85 -61.40
C ASN A 573 -6.59 0.09 -60.18
N GLY A 574 -5.99 0.83 -59.24
CA GLY A 574 -5.50 0.29 -57.99
C GLY A 574 -6.54 0.42 -56.86
N TYR A 575 -6.54 -0.54 -55.95
CA TYR A 575 -7.41 -0.59 -54.77
C TYR A 575 -6.57 -0.87 -53.53
N LEU A 576 -6.90 -0.20 -52.42
CA LEU A 576 -6.44 -0.61 -51.08
C LEU A 576 -7.18 -1.89 -50.71
N LEU A 577 -6.48 -2.91 -50.20
CA LEU A 577 -7.10 -4.16 -49.76
C LEU A 577 -7.32 -4.16 -48.24
N PRO A 578 -8.57 -4.11 -47.76
CA PRO A 578 -8.92 -4.33 -46.36
C PRO A 578 -8.68 -5.79 -45.94
N ILE A 579 -8.60 -6.07 -44.64
CA ILE A 579 -8.28 -7.43 -44.15
C ILE A 579 -9.35 -8.49 -44.43
N ASP A 580 -10.59 -8.06 -44.64
CA ASP A 580 -11.75 -8.88 -45.02
C ASP A 580 -11.92 -8.99 -46.55
N GLY A 581 -11.04 -8.35 -47.32
CA GLY A 581 -10.98 -8.49 -48.78
C GLY A 581 -10.07 -9.62 -49.23
N TYR A 582 -10.21 -9.99 -50.50
CA TYR A 582 -9.37 -11.00 -51.16
C TYR A 582 -8.96 -10.51 -52.56
N GLY A 583 -7.73 -10.81 -52.95
CA GLY A 583 -7.08 -10.11 -54.07
C GLY A 583 -7.57 -10.47 -55.46
N SER A 584 -8.41 -11.50 -55.59
CA SER A 584 -9.08 -11.87 -56.84
C SER A 584 -10.38 -11.10 -57.11
N ASP A 585 -10.87 -10.30 -56.15
CA ASP A 585 -12.11 -9.51 -56.30
C ASP A 585 -11.93 -8.07 -55.83
N VAL A 586 -11.80 -7.18 -56.82
CA VAL A 586 -11.62 -5.74 -56.59
C VAL A 586 -12.79 -5.07 -55.89
N THR A 587 -14.00 -5.66 -55.90
CA THR A 587 -15.17 -5.10 -55.22
C THR A 587 -15.05 -5.16 -53.70
N THR A 588 -14.14 -6.01 -53.19
CA THR A 588 -13.80 -6.09 -51.76
C THR A 588 -12.76 -5.05 -51.35
N GLY A 589 -12.10 -4.42 -52.32
CA GLY A 589 -11.14 -3.34 -52.11
C GLY A 589 -11.77 -1.95 -52.03
N TYR A 590 -10.96 -0.96 -51.63
CA TYR A 590 -11.32 0.45 -51.72
C TYR A 590 -10.53 1.14 -52.84
N ALA A 591 -11.23 1.60 -53.89
CA ALA A 591 -10.59 2.18 -55.06
C ALA A 591 -9.75 3.42 -54.71
N LEU A 592 -8.53 3.50 -55.25
CA LEU A 592 -7.68 4.69 -55.11
C LEU A 592 -8.34 5.93 -55.74
N ASP A 593 -9.08 5.77 -56.83
CA ASP A 593 -9.83 6.85 -57.46
C ASP A 593 -10.87 7.44 -56.51
N ASP A 594 -11.55 6.57 -55.76
CA ASP A 594 -12.54 7.01 -54.79
C ASP A 594 -11.86 7.64 -53.58
N LEU A 595 -10.69 7.16 -53.16
CA LEU A 595 -9.88 7.83 -52.13
C LEU A 595 -9.50 9.25 -52.56
N PHE A 596 -8.99 9.40 -53.78
CA PHE A 596 -8.55 10.69 -54.33
C PHE A 596 -9.73 11.65 -54.49
N LYS A 597 -10.89 11.18 -54.97
CA LYS A 597 -12.13 12.00 -55.04
C LYS A 597 -12.66 12.36 -53.66
N THR A 598 -12.69 11.38 -52.73
CA THR A 598 -13.26 11.52 -51.39
C THR A 598 -12.57 12.60 -50.59
N LEU A 599 -11.23 12.65 -50.65
CA LEU A 599 -10.43 13.65 -49.95
C LEU A 599 -10.16 14.89 -50.80
N GLY A 600 -9.94 14.74 -52.12
CA GLY A 600 -9.60 15.85 -53.01
C GLY A 600 -10.74 16.84 -53.26
N ASN A 601 -11.99 16.40 -53.17
CA ASN A 601 -13.16 17.29 -53.30
C ASN A 601 -13.48 18.08 -52.02
N MET A 602 -12.75 17.86 -50.94
CA MET A 602 -12.97 18.53 -49.66
C MET A 602 -12.06 19.75 -49.51
N PRO A 603 -12.57 20.89 -49.00
CA PRO A 603 -11.74 22.08 -48.80
C PRO A 603 -10.68 21.79 -47.73
N SER A 604 -9.40 21.92 -48.11
CA SER A 604 -8.26 21.68 -47.22
C SER A 604 -7.05 22.53 -47.61
N LYS A 605 -6.14 22.71 -46.65
CA LYS A 605 -4.89 23.42 -46.87
C LYS A 605 -3.91 22.53 -47.65
N SER A 606 -3.86 21.26 -47.29
CA SER A 606 -3.10 20.23 -48.00
C SER A 606 -3.60 18.83 -47.61
N VAL A 607 -3.53 17.89 -48.54
CA VAL A 607 -3.72 16.45 -48.31
C VAL A 607 -2.45 15.72 -48.75
N THR A 608 -1.81 15.02 -47.82
CA THR A 608 -0.62 14.20 -48.11
C THR A 608 -0.98 12.74 -47.88
N ILE A 609 -0.78 11.92 -48.90
CA ILE A 609 -1.06 10.48 -48.85
C ILE A 609 0.26 9.72 -48.95
N PHE A 610 0.50 8.77 -48.04
CA PHE A 610 1.61 7.82 -48.07
C PHE A 610 1.03 6.40 -48.22
N LEU A 611 1.42 5.70 -49.29
CA LEU A 611 0.96 4.35 -49.61
C LEU A 611 2.16 3.39 -49.59
N ASP A 612 2.36 2.69 -48.49
CA ASP A 612 3.31 1.56 -48.38
C ASP A 612 2.61 0.25 -48.76
N ALA A 613 2.29 0.14 -50.06
CA ALA A 613 1.56 -0.99 -50.62
C ALA A 613 2.04 -1.31 -52.04
N CYS A 614 1.97 -2.58 -52.41
CA CYS A 614 2.16 -3.05 -53.78
C CYS A 614 0.81 -3.06 -54.48
N PHE A 615 0.63 -2.34 -55.58
CA PHE A 615 -0.62 -2.37 -56.35
C PHE A 615 -0.54 -3.29 -57.57
N SER A 616 0.62 -3.87 -57.86
CA SER A 616 0.86 -4.72 -59.02
C SER A 616 0.25 -6.12 -58.92
N GLY A 617 -0.29 -6.48 -57.76
CA GLY A 617 -0.74 -7.84 -57.45
C GLY A 617 0.40 -8.77 -57.04
N ALA A 618 1.66 -8.32 -57.05
CA ALA A 618 2.79 -9.06 -56.52
C ALA A 618 2.84 -8.99 -54.98
N LYS A 619 3.12 -10.12 -54.34
CA LYS A 619 3.40 -10.25 -52.90
C LYS A 619 4.86 -9.95 -52.62
N ARG A 620 5.17 -9.55 -51.38
CA ARG A 620 6.50 -9.17 -50.91
C ARG A 620 7.58 -10.26 -51.12
N ASP A 621 7.20 -11.54 -51.09
CA ASP A 621 8.11 -12.69 -51.27
C ASP A 621 8.32 -13.11 -52.74
N GLY A 622 7.65 -12.44 -53.70
CA GLY A 622 7.68 -12.77 -55.12
C GLY A 622 6.55 -13.68 -55.62
N ASP A 623 5.69 -14.18 -54.73
CA ASP A 623 4.41 -14.83 -55.08
C ASP A 623 3.39 -13.81 -55.60
N MET A 624 2.33 -14.22 -56.29
CA MET A 624 1.23 -13.34 -56.69
C MET A 624 0.05 -13.42 -55.69
N LEU A 625 -0.59 -12.29 -55.40
CA LEU A 625 -2.00 -12.25 -54.96
C LEU A 625 -2.82 -12.87 -56.09
N ALA A 626 -3.83 -13.68 -55.76
CA ALA A 626 -4.52 -14.62 -56.65
C ALA A 626 -4.94 -14.02 -58.02
N SER A 627 -3.96 -13.85 -58.90
CA SER A 627 -4.06 -13.29 -60.22
C SER A 627 -4.29 -14.46 -61.15
N THR A 628 -5.35 -14.39 -61.93
CA THR A 628 -5.72 -15.39 -62.93
C THR A 628 -4.62 -15.63 -63.96
N ARG A 629 -3.63 -14.73 -64.05
CA ARG A 629 -2.53 -14.75 -65.03
C ARG A 629 -1.16 -15.11 -64.44
N GLY A 630 -0.97 -15.05 -63.13
CA GLY A 630 0.33 -15.31 -62.47
C GLY A 630 1.43 -14.27 -62.78
N VAL A 631 1.09 -13.08 -63.29
CA VAL A 631 2.04 -12.02 -63.66
C VAL A 631 1.60 -10.67 -63.09
N ALA A 632 2.57 -9.83 -62.68
CA ALA A 632 2.35 -8.48 -62.17
C ALA A 632 1.68 -7.56 -63.20
N ILE A 633 0.73 -6.73 -62.75
CA ILE A 633 -0.04 -5.83 -63.60
C ILE A 633 0.41 -4.39 -63.37
N LYS A 634 0.75 -3.69 -64.45
CA LYS A 634 1.05 -2.26 -64.41
C LYS A 634 -0.23 -1.46 -64.17
N VAL A 635 -0.37 -0.92 -62.96
CA VAL A 635 -1.52 -0.10 -62.55
C VAL A 635 -1.52 1.26 -63.24
N LYS A 636 -2.69 1.70 -63.70
CA LYS A 636 -2.94 3.04 -64.22
C LYS A 636 -2.88 4.04 -63.06
N GLN A 637 -1.97 5.00 -63.16
CA GLN A 637 -1.88 6.09 -62.21
C GLN A 637 -2.89 7.19 -62.55
N ASN A 638 -4.01 7.22 -61.83
CA ASN A 638 -4.97 8.31 -61.95
C ASN A 638 -4.48 9.53 -61.13
N ALA A 639 -4.66 10.72 -61.70
CA ALA A 639 -4.15 11.94 -61.10
C ALA A 639 -4.91 12.28 -59.80
N PRO A 640 -4.19 12.64 -58.72
CA PRO A 640 -4.80 13.17 -57.49
C PRO A 640 -5.65 14.42 -57.77
N GLN A 641 -6.61 14.72 -56.88
CA GLN A 641 -7.52 15.87 -57.02
C GLN A 641 -7.35 16.86 -55.85
N GLY A 642 -7.69 18.13 -56.09
CA GLY A 642 -7.63 19.19 -55.07
C GLY A 642 -6.20 19.53 -54.64
N ASN A 643 -6.00 19.84 -53.37
CA ASN A 643 -4.69 20.19 -52.80
C ASN A 643 -3.92 18.94 -52.33
N MET A 644 -3.75 17.96 -53.22
CA MET A 644 -3.26 16.63 -52.86
C MET A 644 -1.91 16.27 -53.47
N VAL A 645 -1.06 15.62 -52.68
CA VAL A 645 0.13 14.90 -53.12
C VAL A 645 0.13 13.46 -52.56
N VAL A 646 0.52 12.50 -53.38
CA VAL A 646 0.51 11.07 -53.09
C VAL A 646 1.90 10.51 -53.28
N PHE A 647 2.43 9.86 -52.26
CA PHE A 647 3.68 9.11 -52.25
C PHE A 647 3.32 7.63 -52.23
N SER A 648 3.80 6.86 -53.19
CA SER A 648 3.59 5.40 -53.23
C SER A 648 4.94 4.69 -53.19
N ALA A 649 5.01 3.61 -52.42
CA ALA A 649 6.25 2.88 -52.15
C ALA A 649 6.88 2.21 -53.39
N ALA A 650 6.07 1.90 -54.40
CA ALA A 650 6.50 1.30 -55.65
C ALA A 650 5.68 1.87 -56.82
N GLN A 651 6.16 1.68 -58.05
CA GLN A 651 5.48 2.13 -59.26
C GLN A 651 5.34 1.01 -60.29
N GLY A 652 4.35 1.16 -61.18
CA GLY A 652 4.12 0.21 -62.25
C GLY A 652 3.78 -1.19 -61.74
N ASP A 653 4.63 -2.16 -62.08
CA ASP A 653 4.55 -3.58 -61.72
C ASP A 653 5.54 -3.99 -60.59
N GLU A 654 6.24 -3.03 -60.00
CA GLU A 654 7.22 -3.26 -58.93
C GLU A 654 6.55 -3.63 -57.58
N THR A 655 7.37 -4.07 -56.62
CA THR A 655 6.95 -4.52 -55.27
C THR A 655 7.53 -3.61 -54.20
N ALA A 656 6.75 -3.32 -53.16
CA ALA A 656 7.20 -2.66 -51.94
C ALA A 656 7.79 -3.70 -50.97
N TYR A 657 9.11 -3.76 -50.88
CA TYR A 657 9.84 -4.79 -50.13
C TYR A 657 9.98 -4.48 -48.64
N PRO A 658 10.12 -5.52 -47.78
CA PRO A 658 10.52 -5.33 -46.40
C PRO A 658 12.00 -4.93 -46.28
N TYR A 659 12.34 -4.40 -45.10
CA TYR A 659 13.69 -4.17 -44.62
C TYR A 659 13.89 -4.96 -43.33
N ASN A 660 14.18 -6.25 -43.48
CA ASN A 660 14.16 -7.22 -42.38
C ASN A 660 15.06 -6.87 -41.20
N GLU A 661 16.24 -6.27 -41.46
CA GLU A 661 17.17 -5.86 -40.40
C GLU A 661 16.55 -4.85 -39.43
N PHE A 662 15.64 -4.00 -39.91
CA PHE A 662 15.02 -2.93 -39.13
C PHE A 662 13.52 -3.16 -38.89
N GLU A 663 12.98 -4.34 -39.22
CA GLU A 663 11.57 -4.69 -39.00
C GLU A 663 10.56 -3.66 -39.54
N HIS A 664 10.79 -3.20 -40.78
CA HIS A 664 9.95 -2.20 -41.47
C HIS A 664 9.72 -2.52 -42.94
N GLY A 665 8.76 -1.84 -43.58
CA GLY A 665 8.76 -1.63 -45.04
C GLY A 665 9.90 -0.69 -45.45
N LEU A 666 10.60 -1.00 -46.54
CA LEU A 666 11.78 -0.22 -46.98
C LEU A 666 11.44 1.26 -47.22
N PHE A 667 10.25 1.52 -47.77
CA PHE A 667 9.72 2.87 -47.97
C PHE A 667 9.46 3.58 -46.63
N THR A 668 8.74 2.92 -45.72
CA THR A 668 8.40 3.50 -44.42
C THR A 668 9.65 3.75 -43.58
N TYR A 669 10.62 2.85 -43.57
CA TYR A 669 11.89 3.04 -42.87
C TYR A 669 12.60 4.34 -43.30
N TYR A 670 12.77 4.59 -44.60
CA TYR A 670 13.45 5.81 -45.06
C TYR A 670 12.61 7.08 -44.90
N LEU A 671 11.28 6.96 -44.93
CA LEU A 671 10.37 8.05 -44.52
C LEU A 671 10.62 8.44 -43.06
N LEU A 672 10.59 7.47 -42.15
CA LEU A 672 10.81 7.68 -40.71
C LEU A 672 12.21 8.18 -40.41
N LYS A 673 13.23 7.61 -41.08
CA LYS A 673 14.62 8.01 -40.94
C LYS A 673 14.81 9.49 -41.28
N LYS A 674 14.22 9.96 -42.38
CA LYS A 674 14.35 11.36 -42.77
C LYS A 674 13.63 12.30 -41.82
N LEU A 675 12.43 11.91 -41.35
CA LEU A 675 11.71 12.65 -40.33
C LEU A 675 12.51 12.71 -39.01
N ARG A 676 13.24 11.63 -38.67
CA ARG A 676 14.11 11.58 -37.48
C ARG A 676 15.25 12.58 -37.59
N GLU A 677 16.03 12.48 -38.67
CA GLU A 677 17.20 13.32 -38.94
C GLU A 677 16.85 14.81 -38.92
N THR A 678 15.68 15.16 -39.43
CA THR A 678 15.23 16.55 -39.57
C THR A 678 14.35 17.02 -38.42
N LYS A 679 14.06 16.15 -37.44
CA LYS A 679 13.08 16.42 -36.36
C LYS A 679 11.73 16.90 -36.93
N GLY A 680 11.33 16.31 -38.07
CA GLY A 680 10.12 16.62 -38.80
C GLY A 680 10.16 17.92 -39.63
N ASP A 681 11.22 18.73 -39.55
CA ASP A 681 11.31 20.02 -40.25
C ASP A 681 11.86 19.89 -41.69
N VAL A 682 11.25 19.00 -42.47
CA VAL A 682 11.61 18.71 -43.87
C VAL A 682 10.48 19.11 -44.81
N THR A 683 10.82 19.65 -45.98
CA THR A 683 9.82 19.88 -47.04
C THR A 683 9.43 18.58 -47.74
N LEU A 684 8.23 18.49 -48.29
CA LEU A 684 7.78 17.30 -49.02
C LEU A 684 8.60 17.03 -50.27
N GLY A 685 9.17 18.08 -50.90
CA GLY A 685 10.13 17.93 -51.99
C GLY A 685 11.41 17.23 -51.54
N GLU A 686 12.07 17.75 -50.50
CA GLU A 686 13.29 17.15 -49.93
C GLU A 686 13.04 15.73 -49.41
N LEU A 687 11.91 15.50 -48.75
CA LEU A 687 11.51 14.19 -48.26
C LEU A 687 11.30 13.21 -49.42
N GLY A 688 10.63 13.65 -50.48
CA GLY A 688 10.39 12.85 -51.66
C GLY A 688 11.65 12.46 -52.41
N ASP A 689 12.56 13.42 -52.62
CA ASP A 689 13.83 13.17 -53.29
C ASP A 689 14.71 12.22 -52.47
N TYR A 690 14.72 12.36 -51.14
CA TYR A 690 15.43 11.45 -50.23
C TYR A 690 14.86 10.03 -50.29
N ILE A 691 13.53 9.87 -50.17
CA ILE A 691 12.88 8.56 -50.18
C ILE A 691 13.11 7.87 -51.52
N LYS A 692 12.90 8.56 -52.64
CA LYS A 692 13.18 8.00 -53.97
C LYS A 692 14.60 7.49 -54.09
N THR A 693 15.58 8.35 -53.77
CA THR A 693 17.00 8.02 -53.87
C THR A 693 17.38 6.85 -52.98
N LYS A 694 16.95 6.85 -51.72
CA LYS A 694 17.36 5.82 -50.75
C LYS A 694 16.66 4.49 -50.97
N VAL A 695 15.37 4.48 -51.27
CA VAL A 695 14.64 3.24 -51.54
C VAL A 695 15.15 2.58 -52.83
N GLU A 696 15.40 3.34 -53.89
CA GLU A 696 15.98 2.79 -55.13
C GLU A 696 17.37 2.19 -54.91
N GLN A 697 18.26 2.93 -54.24
CA GLN A 697 19.60 2.44 -53.93
C GLN A 697 19.58 1.18 -53.07
N GLN A 698 18.71 1.15 -52.05
CA GLN A 698 18.77 0.13 -51.00
C GLN A 698 17.90 -1.08 -51.33
N SER A 699 16.89 -0.94 -52.18
CA SER A 699 16.12 -2.09 -52.67
C SER A 699 16.99 -3.07 -53.46
N ILE A 700 17.89 -2.56 -54.31
CA ILE A 700 18.88 -3.39 -55.02
C ILE A 700 19.87 -4.04 -54.06
N VAL A 701 20.38 -3.29 -53.07
CA VAL A 701 21.40 -3.79 -52.14
C VAL A 701 20.84 -4.83 -51.16
N VAL A 702 19.65 -4.57 -50.60
CA VAL A 702 19.05 -5.38 -49.54
C VAL A 702 18.19 -6.51 -50.10
N ASN A 703 17.43 -6.24 -51.16
CA ASN A 703 16.42 -7.18 -51.69
C ASN A 703 16.76 -7.71 -53.09
N GLY A 704 17.83 -7.23 -53.73
CA GLY A 704 18.26 -7.67 -55.06
C GLY A 704 17.33 -7.29 -56.22
N LYS A 705 16.28 -6.50 -55.95
CA LYS A 705 15.24 -6.11 -56.91
C LYS A 705 14.92 -4.63 -56.78
N LEU A 706 14.62 -3.99 -57.91
CA LEU A 706 14.31 -2.57 -57.94
C LEU A 706 12.97 -2.28 -57.26
N GLN A 707 12.97 -1.24 -56.43
CA GLN A 707 11.78 -0.57 -55.94
C GLN A 707 11.97 0.93 -56.10
N SER A 708 11.14 1.54 -56.94
CA SER A 708 11.13 2.97 -57.27
C SER A 708 9.85 3.61 -56.73
N PRO A 709 9.94 4.38 -55.64
CA PRO A 709 8.79 5.14 -55.15
C PRO A 709 8.29 6.16 -56.18
N SER A 710 6.96 6.28 -56.29
CA SER A 710 6.34 7.32 -57.13
C SER A 710 5.77 8.44 -56.29
N ILE A 711 5.79 9.66 -56.83
CA ILE A 711 5.18 10.84 -56.22
C ILE A 711 4.34 11.54 -57.27
N MET A 712 3.06 11.70 -56.98
CA MET A 712 2.08 12.33 -57.85
C MET A 712 1.43 13.50 -57.14
N SER A 713 1.29 14.64 -57.81
CA SER A 713 0.53 15.78 -57.32
C SER A 713 -0.69 16.04 -58.18
N ALA A 714 -1.70 16.68 -57.60
CA ALA A 714 -2.84 17.14 -58.36
C ALA A 714 -2.40 18.18 -59.41
N PRO A 715 -2.92 18.13 -60.65
CA PRO A 715 -2.51 19.06 -61.71
C PRO A 715 -2.65 20.55 -61.33
N LEU A 716 -3.66 20.88 -60.53
CA LEU A 716 -3.96 22.25 -60.10
C LEU A 716 -2.90 22.86 -59.20
N ILE A 717 -2.15 22.06 -58.43
CA ILE A 717 -1.11 22.56 -57.51
C ILE A 717 0.30 22.46 -58.11
N GLY A 718 0.46 21.84 -59.28
CA GLY A 718 1.75 21.71 -59.96
C GLY A 718 2.86 21.19 -59.04
N ASN A 719 3.90 22.02 -58.84
CA ASN A 719 5.05 21.76 -57.97
C ASN A 719 4.99 22.48 -56.62
N ASP A 720 3.93 23.22 -56.31
CA ASP A 720 3.83 24.02 -55.08
C ASP A 720 3.92 23.14 -53.83
N TRP A 721 3.45 21.90 -53.93
CA TRP A 721 3.53 20.89 -52.87
C TRP A 721 4.96 20.62 -52.38
N LYS A 722 5.97 20.82 -53.21
CA LYS A 722 7.37 20.57 -52.83
C LYS A 722 7.82 21.43 -51.65
N SER A 723 7.21 22.61 -51.48
CA SER A 723 7.48 23.53 -50.37
C SER A 723 6.71 23.21 -49.08
N TRP A 724 5.70 22.33 -49.16
CA TRP A 724 4.87 22.00 -48.01
C TRP A 724 5.67 21.22 -46.97
N LYS A 725 5.28 21.36 -45.70
CA LYS A 725 5.84 20.58 -44.59
C LYS A 725 4.72 19.85 -43.87
N LEU A 726 5.02 18.67 -43.31
CA LEU A 726 4.05 17.91 -42.53
C LEU A 726 3.76 18.58 -41.17
N ASN A 727 4.70 19.37 -40.64
CA ASN A 727 4.67 19.96 -39.29
C ASN A 727 4.46 21.49 -39.24
N LYS A 728 4.28 22.17 -40.38
CA LYS A 728 4.14 23.63 -40.43
C LYS A 728 3.12 24.04 -41.45
#